data_AF-A0AA44YDZ9-F1
#
_entry.id   AF-A0AA44YDZ9-F1
#
_cell.length_a   1.000
_cell.length_b   1.000
_cell.length_c   1.000
_cell.angle_alpha   90.00
_cell.angle_beta   90.00
_cell.angle_gamma   90.00
#
_symmetry.space_group_name_H-M   'P 1'
#
loop_
_entity.id
_entity.type
_entity.pdbx_description
1 polymer ?
#
loop_
_entity_poly.entity_id
_entity_poly.type
_entity_poly.pdbx_seq_one_letter_code
_entity_poly.pdbx_strand_id
1 'polypeptide(L)'
;MNIIAIMGPTGVYYKDEPIRELHAALAAMGFQLVYPKNSGDLLKLVEANARICGVIFDWDDYSLELCSEINDLNEYLPLYAFINTHSTFDVSLHEMRMVLYFFEYGLNAADDIAQRIQQYTAEYIDTITPPLTKALFNYVREGKYTFCTPGHMAGTAFQKSPVGCLFYDFFGANTLKADISISVTELGSLLDHTGPHLEAEEYIARTFNAEQSYLVTNGTSTANKIVGMYSAPAGSTVLIDRNCHKSLCHLLMMSDIVPIYLRPLRNAYGILGGIPQREFTRESIAARVQETPNATWPVHAVITNSTYDGLLYNTDYIKQTLEVPSIHFDSAWVPYTNFHPIYDGKSGMSGERVPGKVIYETQSTHKLLAAFSQASMIHIKGDYDESTFNEAYMMHTTTSPHYGIVASMETAAAMLRGNPGRRLINRSVERALHFRREVQRLREESDSWFFDIWQPEEIDEAQCWPLDPDDNWHGFGQTDRDHMYLDPIKVTILTPGMNELGALEEEGIPAALVAKYLDERGIVVEKTGPYNLLFLFSIGIDKTKAMSLLRGLTDFKRAYDLNLRVKNMLPDLYAEDPDFYRNMRIQDLAAGIHRLICQHDLPRLMQRAFDVLPEMKLTPHQMFQEQVRGNVETCELDQLVGKVAANMILPYPPGVPLVMPGEMITEESRAVLDFLLMLCSIGERYPGFETDIHGAKLTEEGRYLVKVLKAPQP
;
A
#
# COMPACT_ATOMS: atom_id res chain seq x y z
N MET A 1 3.17 -23.06 -15.05
CA MET A 1 4.63 -22.92 -15.23
C MET A 1 5.03 -24.06 -16.16
N ASN A 2 4.80 -23.89 -17.45
CA ASN A 2 4.87 -24.98 -18.44
C ASN A 2 5.11 -24.44 -19.86
N ILE A 3 5.62 -23.22 -20.00
CA ILE A 3 5.93 -22.64 -21.31
C ILE A 3 7.43 -22.74 -21.53
N ILE A 4 7.86 -23.36 -22.63
CA ILE A 4 9.27 -23.45 -23.04
C ILE A 4 9.46 -22.67 -24.33
N ALA A 5 10.43 -21.75 -24.35
CA ALA A 5 10.82 -21.02 -25.55
C ALA A 5 11.91 -21.77 -26.30
N ILE A 6 11.79 -21.91 -27.63
CA ILE A 6 12.76 -22.58 -28.48
C ILE A 6 13.29 -21.60 -29.52
N MET A 7 14.58 -21.30 -29.46
CA MET A 7 15.29 -20.48 -30.44
C MET A 7 15.64 -21.33 -31.67
N GLY A 8 14.96 -21.12 -32.80
CA GLY A 8 15.18 -21.89 -34.03
C GLY A 8 14.01 -21.79 -35.02
N PRO A 9 14.10 -22.37 -36.23
CA PRO A 9 15.05 -23.41 -36.65
C PRO A 9 16.42 -22.89 -37.10
N THR A 10 17.41 -23.79 -37.14
CA THR A 10 18.82 -23.52 -37.48
C THR A 10 19.11 -23.70 -38.98
N GLY A 11 18.20 -24.32 -39.73
CA GLY A 11 18.31 -24.52 -41.18
C GLY A 11 19.16 -25.72 -41.58
N VAL A 12 19.60 -26.55 -40.62
CA VAL A 12 20.38 -27.77 -40.85
C VAL A 12 19.68 -28.98 -40.22
N TYR A 13 19.44 -30.02 -41.03
CA TYR A 13 18.61 -31.17 -40.64
C TYR A 13 19.11 -31.89 -39.37
N TYR A 14 20.43 -32.01 -39.20
CA TYR A 14 21.00 -32.72 -38.04
C TYR A 14 20.75 -32.01 -36.71
N LYS A 15 20.44 -30.70 -36.72
CA LYS A 15 19.99 -29.95 -35.53
C LYS A 15 18.47 -29.86 -35.47
N ASP A 16 17.83 -29.57 -36.61
CA ASP A 16 16.39 -29.31 -36.67
C ASP A 16 15.54 -30.56 -36.38
N GLU A 17 15.97 -31.74 -36.83
CA GLU A 17 15.23 -32.98 -36.64
C GLU A 17 15.20 -33.44 -35.16
N PRO A 18 16.33 -33.46 -34.41
CA PRO A 18 16.29 -33.70 -32.96
C PRO A 18 15.41 -32.71 -32.18
N ILE A 19 15.42 -31.42 -32.56
CA ILE A 19 14.57 -30.41 -31.91
C ILE A 19 13.09 -30.64 -32.22
N ARG A 20 12.76 -31.16 -33.41
CA ARG A 20 11.39 -31.56 -33.77
C ARG A 20 10.92 -32.78 -32.96
N GLU A 21 11.78 -33.78 -32.76
CA GLU A 21 11.49 -34.91 -31.87
C GLU A 21 11.28 -34.41 -30.43
N LEU A 22 12.14 -33.52 -29.94
CA LEU A 22 12.04 -32.93 -28.60
C LEU A 22 10.76 -32.10 -28.42
N HIS A 23 10.33 -31.37 -29.45
CA HIS A 23 9.03 -30.68 -29.44
C HIS A 23 7.90 -31.67 -29.15
N ALA A 24 7.86 -32.78 -29.88
CA ALA A 24 6.82 -33.77 -29.73
C ALA A 24 6.83 -34.40 -28.32
N ALA A 25 8.01 -34.72 -27.79
CA ALA A 25 8.18 -35.27 -26.45
C ALA A 25 7.71 -34.29 -25.35
N LEU A 26 8.12 -33.02 -25.42
CA LEU A 26 7.72 -31.99 -24.46
C LEU A 26 6.22 -31.68 -24.53
N ALA A 27 5.64 -31.63 -25.73
CA ALA A 27 4.21 -31.43 -25.91
C ALA A 27 3.40 -32.60 -25.32
N ALA A 28 3.89 -33.85 -25.48
CA ALA A 28 3.28 -35.03 -24.86
C ALA A 28 3.32 -34.98 -23.32
N MET A 29 4.31 -34.30 -22.74
CA MET A 29 4.41 -34.04 -21.29
C MET A 29 3.58 -32.84 -20.81
N GLY A 30 2.85 -32.14 -21.70
CA GLY A 30 1.97 -31.02 -21.35
C GLY A 30 2.65 -29.65 -21.33
N PHE A 31 3.87 -29.53 -21.88
CA PHE A 31 4.50 -28.23 -22.10
C PHE A 31 3.89 -27.52 -23.32
N GLN A 32 3.74 -26.21 -23.19
CA GLN A 32 3.43 -25.32 -24.29
C GLN A 32 4.72 -24.77 -24.88
N LEU A 33 4.93 -24.95 -26.18
CA LEU A 33 6.16 -24.54 -26.86
C LEU A 33 5.94 -23.27 -27.65
N VAL A 34 6.87 -22.32 -27.55
CA VAL A 34 6.82 -21.02 -28.25
C VAL A 34 8.13 -20.77 -28.99
N TYR A 35 8.04 -20.06 -30.11
CA TYR A 35 9.14 -19.86 -31.07
C TYR A 35 9.41 -18.38 -31.29
N PRO A 36 10.19 -17.72 -30.42
CA PRO A 36 10.65 -16.35 -30.64
C PRO A 36 11.51 -16.24 -31.90
N LYS A 37 11.40 -15.11 -32.62
CA LYS A 37 12.09 -14.90 -33.90
C LYS A 37 13.59 -14.59 -33.77
N ASN A 38 13.98 -13.99 -32.65
CA ASN A 38 15.35 -13.55 -32.35
C ASN A 38 15.47 -13.23 -30.85
N SER A 39 16.68 -12.90 -30.38
CA SER A 39 16.96 -12.57 -28.98
C SER A 39 16.04 -11.47 -28.43
N GLY A 40 15.84 -10.39 -29.18
CA GLY A 40 14.96 -9.30 -28.74
C GLY A 40 13.49 -9.71 -28.57
N ASP A 41 13.00 -10.64 -29.40
CA ASP A 41 11.66 -11.22 -29.27
C ASP A 41 11.56 -12.14 -28.05
N LEU A 42 12.58 -12.98 -27.81
CA LEU A 42 12.68 -13.84 -26.64
C LEU A 42 12.67 -13.03 -25.34
N LEU A 43 13.49 -11.98 -25.24
CA LEU A 43 13.58 -11.15 -24.04
C LEU A 43 12.24 -10.50 -23.71
N LYS A 44 11.54 -9.94 -24.70
CA LYS A 44 10.18 -9.40 -24.52
C LYS A 44 9.18 -10.46 -24.08
N LEU A 45 9.32 -11.66 -24.62
CA LEU A 45 8.44 -12.79 -24.31
C LEU A 45 8.66 -13.26 -22.86
N VAL A 46 9.91 -13.42 -22.40
CA VAL A 46 10.29 -13.68 -20.99
C VAL A 46 9.81 -12.57 -20.08
N GLU A 47 10.01 -11.33 -20.49
CA GLU A 47 9.59 -10.15 -19.74
C GLU A 47 8.07 -10.12 -19.52
N ALA A 48 7.28 -10.42 -20.55
CA ALA A 48 5.82 -10.31 -20.53
C ALA A 48 5.14 -11.56 -19.94
N ASN A 49 5.83 -12.71 -19.92
CA ASN A 49 5.24 -13.99 -19.54
C ASN A 49 6.05 -14.69 -18.44
N ALA A 50 5.68 -14.44 -17.18
CA ALA A 50 6.27 -15.10 -16.02
C ALA A 50 6.04 -16.63 -15.95
N ARG A 51 5.31 -17.22 -16.90
CA ARG A 51 5.06 -18.68 -16.98
C ARG A 51 6.09 -19.42 -17.84
N ILE A 52 7.01 -18.70 -18.47
CA ILE A 52 8.14 -19.28 -19.19
C ILE A 52 9.09 -19.88 -18.17
N CYS A 53 9.34 -21.17 -18.30
CA CYS A 53 10.08 -21.97 -17.34
C CYS A 53 11.32 -22.63 -17.94
N GLY A 54 11.68 -22.28 -19.17
CA GLY A 54 12.93 -22.67 -19.76
C GLY A 54 13.11 -22.14 -21.17
N VAL A 55 14.37 -22.02 -21.59
CA VAL A 55 14.76 -21.57 -22.94
C VAL A 55 15.70 -22.60 -23.55
N ILE A 56 15.33 -23.11 -24.72
CA ILE A 56 16.15 -24.00 -25.54
C ILE A 56 16.81 -23.18 -26.66
N PHE A 57 18.11 -23.30 -26.80
CA PHE A 57 18.88 -22.60 -27.83
C PHE A 57 20.16 -23.34 -28.21
N ASP A 58 20.71 -23.01 -29.37
CA ASP A 58 22.05 -23.46 -29.77
C ASP A 58 23.12 -22.59 -29.10
N TRP A 59 24.07 -23.22 -28.42
CA TRP A 59 25.09 -22.56 -27.61
C TRP A 59 26.02 -21.65 -28.43
N ASP A 60 26.33 -22.03 -29.67
CA ASP A 60 27.29 -21.27 -30.49
C ASP A 60 26.57 -20.16 -31.28
N ASP A 61 25.29 -20.33 -31.61
CA ASP A 61 24.50 -19.33 -32.35
C ASP A 61 23.98 -18.20 -31.45
N TYR A 62 23.69 -18.49 -30.18
CA TYR A 62 23.22 -17.49 -29.22
C TYR A 62 24.27 -17.24 -28.14
N SER A 63 24.81 -16.02 -28.14
CA SER A 63 26.00 -15.63 -27.39
C SER A 63 25.76 -15.48 -25.88
N LEU A 64 26.87 -15.31 -25.15
CA LEU A 64 26.94 -14.90 -23.74
C LEU A 64 26.04 -13.71 -23.38
N GLU A 65 25.81 -12.82 -24.35
CA GLU A 65 24.99 -11.61 -24.18
C GLU A 65 23.54 -11.97 -23.84
N LEU A 66 22.95 -12.92 -24.57
CA LEU A 66 21.59 -13.38 -24.30
C LEU A 66 21.48 -14.01 -22.91
N CYS A 67 22.48 -14.81 -22.51
CA CYS A 67 22.54 -15.41 -21.20
C CYS A 67 22.61 -14.36 -20.08
N SER A 68 23.41 -13.30 -20.26
CA SER A 68 23.48 -12.15 -19.34
C SER A 68 22.13 -11.43 -19.24
N GLU A 69 21.51 -11.10 -20.38
CA GLU A 69 20.23 -10.40 -20.40
C GLU A 69 19.10 -11.22 -19.75
N ILE A 70 19.10 -12.55 -19.95
CA ILE A 70 18.15 -13.43 -19.26
C ILE A 70 18.43 -13.47 -17.76
N ASN A 71 19.69 -13.55 -17.33
CA ASN A 71 20.07 -13.55 -15.93
C ASN A 71 19.62 -12.25 -15.21
N ASP A 72 19.70 -11.11 -15.90
CA ASP A 72 19.22 -9.82 -15.39
C ASP A 72 17.69 -9.80 -15.24
N LEU A 73 16.96 -10.54 -16.08
CA LEU A 73 15.51 -10.69 -15.96
C LEU A 73 15.09 -11.71 -14.89
N ASN A 74 15.79 -12.84 -14.83
CA ASN A 74 15.51 -13.98 -13.97
C ASN A 74 16.74 -14.88 -13.80
N GLU A 75 17.46 -14.70 -12.69
CA GLU A 75 18.65 -15.46 -12.30
C GLU A 75 18.43 -16.98 -12.13
N TYR A 76 17.18 -17.43 -12.02
CA TYR A 76 16.84 -18.85 -11.82
C TYR A 76 16.28 -19.53 -13.07
N LEU A 77 16.08 -18.81 -14.19
CA LEU A 77 15.45 -19.38 -15.38
C LEU A 77 16.35 -20.50 -15.99
N PRO A 78 15.85 -21.73 -16.14
CA PRO A 78 16.62 -22.80 -16.75
C PRO A 78 16.96 -22.53 -18.22
N LEU A 79 18.24 -22.62 -18.54
CA LEU A 79 18.78 -22.50 -19.88
C LEU A 79 19.22 -23.88 -20.39
N TYR A 80 18.68 -24.30 -21.53
CA TYR A 80 18.95 -25.59 -22.15
C TYR A 80 19.75 -25.38 -23.44
N ALA A 81 21.07 -25.41 -23.30
CA ALA A 81 22.02 -25.12 -24.37
C ALA A 81 22.40 -26.39 -25.13
N PHE A 82 22.18 -26.39 -26.45
CA PHE A 82 22.63 -27.46 -27.32
C PHE A 82 24.03 -27.16 -27.85
N ILE A 83 24.97 -28.09 -27.66
CA ILE A 83 26.40 -27.89 -27.97
C ILE A 83 26.81 -28.54 -29.30
N ASN A 84 27.85 -27.97 -29.91
CA ASN A 84 28.55 -28.54 -31.07
C ASN A 84 29.94 -29.05 -30.66
N THR A 85 30.62 -29.79 -31.55
CA THR A 85 31.90 -30.45 -31.27
C THR A 85 33.03 -29.52 -30.80
N HIS A 86 32.96 -28.24 -31.16
CA HIS A 86 33.96 -27.22 -30.81
C HIS A 86 33.41 -26.11 -29.92
N SER A 87 32.27 -26.33 -29.27
CA SER A 87 31.73 -25.38 -28.30
C SER A 87 32.73 -25.15 -27.16
N THR A 88 33.04 -23.89 -26.91
CA THR A 88 33.96 -23.47 -25.86
C THR A 88 33.22 -22.75 -24.73
N PHE A 89 33.84 -22.76 -23.55
CA PHE A 89 33.41 -21.97 -22.41
C PHE A 89 34.22 -20.67 -22.32
N ASP A 90 33.53 -19.54 -22.20
CA ASP A 90 34.15 -18.25 -21.92
C ASP A 90 34.28 -18.05 -20.40
N VAL A 91 35.38 -17.40 -19.97
CA VAL A 91 35.69 -17.14 -18.56
C VAL A 91 34.65 -16.20 -17.91
N SER A 92 34.03 -15.30 -18.69
CA SER A 92 33.00 -14.36 -18.23
C SER A 92 31.75 -15.03 -17.64
N LEU A 93 31.50 -16.31 -17.94
CA LEU A 93 30.39 -17.07 -17.38
C LEU A 93 30.55 -17.42 -15.90
N HIS A 94 31.77 -17.42 -15.36
CA HIS A 94 32.02 -17.77 -13.96
C HIS A 94 31.44 -16.75 -12.96
N GLU A 95 31.19 -15.52 -13.40
CA GLU A 95 30.65 -14.46 -12.54
C GLU A 95 29.11 -14.44 -12.52
N MET A 96 28.45 -15.12 -13.47
CA MET A 96 27.00 -15.13 -13.60
C MET A 96 26.37 -16.30 -12.83
N ARG A 97 25.33 -16.01 -12.03
CA ARG A 97 24.54 -17.03 -11.33
C ARG A 97 23.49 -17.61 -12.28
N MET A 98 23.92 -18.43 -13.22
CA MET A 98 23.02 -19.03 -14.21
C MET A 98 22.79 -20.52 -14.00
N VAL A 99 21.58 -20.96 -14.31
CA VAL A 99 21.18 -22.36 -14.34
C VAL A 99 21.26 -22.86 -15.78
N LEU A 100 22.43 -23.40 -16.16
CA LEU A 100 22.72 -23.83 -17.53
C LEU A 100 22.89 -25.35 -17.60
N TYR A 101 22.16 -25.99 -18.51
CA TYR A 101 22.24 -27.42 -18.80
C TYR A 101 22.60 -27.64 -20.26
N PHE A 102 23.42 -28.66 -20.53
CA PHE A 102 23.92 -28.95 -21.86
C PHE A 102 23.32 -30.23 -22.43
N PHE A 103 22.98 -30.18 -23.72
CA PHE A 103 22.47 -31.32 -24.48
C PHE A 103 23.15 -31.44 -25.84
N GLU A 104 23.15 -32.64 -26.40
CA GLU A 104 23.67 -32.91 -27.75
C GLU A 104 22.52 -33.10 -28.75
N TYR A 105 22.79 -32.75 -30.01
CA TYR A 105 21.90 -33.08 -31.12
C TYR A 105 22.00 -34.57 -31.48
N GLY A 106 21.05 -35.37 -31.00
CA GLY A 106 20.97 -36.80 -31.28
C GLY A 106 19.55 -37.26 -31.58
N LEU A 107 19.38 -38.07 -32.63
CA LEU A 107 18.10 -38.74 -32.90
C LEU A 107 17.79 -39.76 -31.80
N ASN A 108 16.53 -39.86 -31.41
CA ASN A 108 16.03 -40.69 -30.31
C ASN A 108 16.52 -40.29 -28.90
N ALA A 109 17.17 -39.13 -28.74
CA ALA A 109 17.53 -38.58 -27.42
C ALA A 109 16.40 -37.74 -26.79
N ALA A 110 15.36 -37.42 -27.58
CA ALA A 110 14.29 -36.51 -27.20
C ALA A 110 13.56 -36.90 -25.90
N ASP A 111 13.28 -38.18 -25.67
CA ASP A 111 12.56 -38.64 -24.48
C ASP A 111 13.36 -38.42 -23.19
N ASP A 112 14.67 -38.72 -23.20
CA ASP A 112 15.56 -38.49 -22.05
C ASP A 112 15.73 -36.99 -21.79
N ILE A 113 15.98 -36.20 -22.84
CA ILE A 113 16.10 -34.74 -22.73
C ILE A 113 14.80 -34.13 -22.17
N ALA A 114 13.64 -34.55 -22.67
CA ALA A 114 12.34 -34.07 -22.18
C ALA A 114 12.13 -34.42 -20.70
N GLN A 115 12.50 -35.63 -20.28
CA GLN A 115 12.44 -36.04 -18.88
C GLN A 115 13.37 -35.20 -18.00
N ARG A 116 14.58 -34.89 -18.47
CA ARG A 116 15.50 -33.98 -17.78
C ARG A 116 14.93 -32.57 -17.66
N ILE A 117 14.39 -32.00 -18.75
CA ILE A 117 13.73 -30.69 -18.72
C ILE A 117 12.58 -30.66 -17.71
N GLN A 118 11.79 -31.73 -17.63
CA GLN A 118 10.72 -31.83 -16.62
C GLN A 118 11.29 -31.83 -15.19
N GLN A 119 12.37 -32.56 -14.93
CA GLN A 119 13.05 -32.58 -13.62
C GLN A 119 13.59 -31.18 -13.27
N TYR A 120 14.32 -30.55 -14.19
CA TYR A 120 14.87 -29.21 -13.98
C TYR A 120 13.79 -28.13 -13.83
N THR A 121 12.64 -28.29 -14.51
CA THR A 121 11.48 -27.42 -14.29
C THR A 121 10.92 -27.60 -12.87
N ALA A 122 10.87 -28.83 -12.37
CA ALA A 122 10.43 -29.09 -10.99
C ALA A 122 11.41 -28.51 -9.97
N GLU A 123 12.73 -28.64 -10.20
CA GLU A 123 13.78 -28.02 -9.39
C GLU A 123 13.70 -26.48 -9.40
N TYR A 124 13.41 -25.89 -10.57
CA TYR A 124 13.18 -24.45 -10.70
C TYR A 124 11.99 -24.00 -9.86
N ILE A 125 10.83 -24.68 -9.99
CA ILE A 125 9.64 -24.37 -9.20
C ILE A 125 9.93 -24.51 -7.71
N ASP A 126 10.66 -25.56 -7.31
CA ASP A 126 11.05 -25.75 -5.92
C ASP A 126 11.96 -24.62 -5.41
N THR A 127 12.93 -24.20 -6.23
CA THR A 127 13.89 -23.15 -5.88
C THR A 127 13.23 -21.80 -5.64
N ILE A 128 12.27 -21.41 -6.48
CA ILE A 128 11.59 -20.11 -6.36
C ILE A 128 10.44 -20.10 -5.35
N THR A 129 9.93 -21.27 -4.97
CA THR A 129 8.82 -21.35 -4.00
C THR A 129 9.37 -21.27 -2.58
N PRO A 130 8.95 -20.29 -1.76
CA PRO A 130 9.46 -20.13 -0.40
C PRO A 130 8.98 -21.25 0.54
N PRO A 131 9.69 -21.49 1.67
CA PRO A 131 9.59 -22.73 2.44
C PRO A 131 8.18 -23.08 2.96
N LEU A 132 7.46 -22.14 3.58
CA LEU A 132 6.13 -22.42 4.13
C LEU A 132 5.11 -22.68 3.03
N THR A 133 5.12 -21.86 1.98
CA THR A 133 4.23 -22.00 0.83
C THR A 133 4.48 -23.32 0.10
N LYS A 134 5.74 -23.71 -0.03
CA LYS A 134 6.14 -25.02 -0.58
C LYS A 134 5.59 -26.16 0.26
N ALA A 135 5.77 -26.11 1.58
CA ALA A 135 5.24 -27.11 2.51
C ALA A 135 3.70 -27.22 2.42
N LEU A 136 3.01 -26.07 2.34
CA LEU A 136 1.57 -26.01 2.18
C LEU A 136 1.10 -26.63 0.84
N PHE A 137 1.77 -26.31 -0.27
CA PHE A 137 1.44 -26.89 -1.58
C PHE A 137 1.70 -28.40 -1.61
N ASN A 138 2.78 -28.87 -0.99
CA ASN A 138 3.06 -30.30 -0.84
C ASN A 138 1.95 -31.00 -0.07
N TYR A 139 1.57 -30.48 1.10
CA TYR A 139 0.48 -31.02 1.91
C TYR A 139 -0.84 -31.13 1.12
N VAL A 140 -1.23 -30.06 0.41
CA VAL A 140 -2.46 -30.01 -0.39
C VAL A 140 -2.45 -31.05 -1.51
N ARG A 141 -1.29 -31.32 -2.12
CA ARG A 141 -1.12 -32.33 -3.19
C ARG A 141 -1.12 -33.76 -2.66
N GLU A 142 -0.54 -34.01 -1.49
CA GLU A 142 -0.46 -35.34 -0.87
C GLU A 142 -1.85 -35.89 -0.48
N GLY A 143 -2.83 -35.01 -0.21
CA GLY A 143 -4.23 -35.41 -0.07
C GLY A 143 -4.50 -36.35 1.11
N LYS A 144 -3.91 -36.08 2.28
CA LYS A 144 -4.06 -36.89 3.50
C LYS A 144 -5.50 -36.84 4.03
N TYR A 145 -6.02 -37.98 4.50
CA TYR A 145 -7.28 -38.02 5.26
C TYR A 145 -7.10 -37.37 6.63
N THR A 146 -8.01 -36.47 7.00
CA THR A 146 -7.95 -35.72 8.25
C THR A 146 -9.20 -35.88 9.10
N PHE A 147 -9.03 -36.04 10.41
CA PHE A 147 -10.10 -35.94 11.42
C PHE A 147 -9.91 -34.70 12.31
N CYS A 148 -9.29 -33.65 11.76
CA CYS A 148 -8.95 -32.42 12.47
C CYS A 148 -9.81 -31.22 12.02
N THR A 149 -9.65 -30.10 12.73
CA THR A 149 -10.16 -28.79 12.29
C THR A 149 -9.34 -28.26 11.10
N PRO A 150 -9.96 -27.45 10.21
CA PRO A 150 -11.34 -26.94 10.27
C PRO A 150 -12.43 -27.97 9.91
N GLY A 151 -13.64 -27.79 10.46
CA GLY A 151 -14.74 -28.75 10.35
C GLY A 151 -15.29 -28.98 8.93
N HIS A 152 -14.96 -28.11 7.96
CA HIS A 152 -15.31 -28.36 6.56
C HIS A 152 -14.40 -29.40 5.90
N MET A 153 -13.26 -29.75 6.50
CA MET A 153 -12.33 -30.81 6.08
C MET A 153 -12.01 -30.75 4.59
N ALA A 154 -11.17 -29.78 4.19
CA ALA A 154 -10.81 -29.55 2.80
C ALA A 154 -12.01 -29.23 1.86
N GLY A 155 -13.13 -28.82 2.44
CA GLY A 155 -14.35 -28.43 1.74
C GLY A 155 -15.34 -29.57 1.53
N THR A 156 -15.07 -30.75 2.08
CA THR A 156 -15.97 -31.92 2.06
C THR A 156 -17.37 -31.59 2.60
N ALA A 157 -17.47 -30.79 3.66
CA ALA A 157 -18.76 -30.41 4.24
C ALA A 157 -19.57 -29.48 3.32
N PHE A 158 -18.91 -28.54 2.62
CA PHE A 158 -19.58 -27.63 1.68
C PHE A 158 -20.30 -28.40 0.57
N GLN A 159 -19.69 -29.47 0.07
CA GLN A 159 -20.29 -30.33 -0.97
C GLN A 159 -21.52 -31.12 -0.51
N LYS A 160 -21.87 -31.09 0.79
CA LYS A 160 -23.09 -31.71 1.32
C LYS A 160 -24.30 -30.77 1.34
N SER A 161 -24.13 -29.51 0.94
CA SER A 161 -25.19 -28.49 0.90
C SER A 161 -25.30 -27.88 -0.50
N PRO A 162 -26.50 -27.71 -1.09
CA PRO A 162 -26.63 -27.10 -2.42
C PRO A 162 -25.99 -25.70 -2.53
N VAL A 163 -26.18 -24.84 -1.52
CA VAL A 163 -25.51 -23.53 -1.48
C VAL A 163 -24.02 -23.65 -1.19
N GLY A 164 -23.62 -24.70 -0.45
CA GLY A 164 -22.22 -25.01 -0.19
C GLY A 164 -21.47 -25.48 -1.43
N CYS A 165 -22.12 -26.21 -2.35
CA CYS A 165 -21.54 -26.56 -3.64
C CYS A 165 -21.23 -25.32 -4.47
N LEU A 166 -22.14 -24.34 -4.51
CA LEU A 166 -21.89 -23.05 -5.19
C LEU A 166 -20.67 -22.34 -4.59
N PHE A 167 -20.54 -22.35 -3.27
CA PHE A 167 -19.38 -21.78 -2.57
C PHE A 167 -18.08 -22.55 -2.88
N TYR A 168 -18.14 -23.88 -2.88
CA TYR A 168 -17.01 -24.75 -3.23
C TYR A 168 -16.52 -24.50 -4.66
N ASP A 169 -17.46 -24.44 -5.60
CA ASP A 169 -17.16 -24.25 -7.03
C ASP A 169 -16.61 -22.84 -7.30
N PHE A 170 -17.08 -21.82 -6.55
CA PHE A 170 -16.57 -20.45 -6.66
C PHE A 170 -15.12 -20.32 -6.18
N PHE A 171 -14.80 -20.84 -4.99
CA PHE A 171 -13.44 -20.73 -4.41
C PHE A 171 -12.46 -21.77 -4.94
N GLY A 172 -12.97 -22.92 -5.39
CA GLY A 172 -12.19 -24.04 -5.88
C GLY A 172 -11.55 -24.88 -4.77
N ALA A 173 -11.12 -26.08 -5.16
CA ALA A 173 -10.63 -27.11 -4.24
C ALA A 173 -9.37 -26.70 -3.47
N ASN A 174 -8.42 -26.03 -4.12
CA ASN A 174 -7.13 -25.70 -3.50
C ASN A 174 -7.27 -24.70 -2.37
N THR A 175 -8.14 -23.69 -2.52
CA THR A 175 -8.42 -22.71 -1.46
C THR A 175 -8.91 -23.41 -0.21
N LEU A 176 -9.87 -24.32 -0.35
CA LEU A 176 -10.47 -25.03 0.78
C LEU A 176 -9.57 -26.12 1.36
N LYS A 177 -8.70 -26.73 0.55
CA LYS A 177 -7.68 -27.68 1.02
C LYS A 177 -6.52 -27.02 1.76
N ALA A 178 -6.21 -25.77 1.42
CA ALA A 178 -5.18 -24.97 2.08
C ALA A 178 -5.65 -24.32 3.38
N ASP A 179 -6.96 -24.35 3.67
CA ASP A 179 -7.52 -23.93 4.96
C ASP A 179 -7.39 -25.07 5.98
N ILE A 180 -6.27 -25.02 6.71
CA ILE A 180 -5.82 -26.04 7.66
C ILE A 180 -5.52 -25.42 9.03
N SER A 181 -5.13 -26.25 9.98
CA SER A 181 -4.74 -25.83 11.33
C SER A 181 -3.39 -26.41 11.73
N ILE A 182 -2.92 -26.02 12.94
CA ILE A 182 -1.74 -26.58 13.60
C ILE A 182 -1.78 -28.11 13.78
N SER A 183 -2.93 -28.75 13.55
CA SER A 183 -3.05 -30.22 13.51
C SER A 183 -2.17 -30.85 12.42
N VAL A 184 -1.78 -30.08 11.41
CA VAL A 184 -0.80 -30.45 10.38
C VAL A 184 0.59 -30.15 10.92
N THR A 185 1.14 -31.07 11.69
CA THR A 185 2.37 -30.86 12.47
C THR A 185 3.60 -30.57 11.59
N GLU A 186 3.62 -31.04 10.34
CA GLU A 186 4.73 -30.82 9.42
C GLU A 186 4.90 -29.35 8.99
N LEU A 187 3.89 -28.49 9.18
CA LEU A 187 3.99 -27.05 8.89
C LEU A 187 4.41 -26.21 10.11
N GLY A 188 4.60 -26.83 11.28
CA GLY A 188 4.87 -26.10 12.51
C GLY A 188 3.70 -25.20 12.94
N SER A 189 4.02 -24.12 13.64
CA SER A 189 3.01 -23.23 14.25
C SER A 189 3.44 -21.77 14.13
N LEU A 190 2.49 -20.92 13.71
CA LEU A 190 2.68 -19.47 13.61
C LEU A 190 2.89 -18.81 14.98
N LEU A 191 2.19 -19.26 16.02
CA LEU A 191 2.26 -18.63 17.35
C LEU A 191 3.50 -19.07 18.13
N ASP A 192 4.03 -20.26 17.80
CA ASP A 192 5.23 -20.79 18.45
C ASP A 192 6.52 -20.43 17.68
N HIS A 193 6.40 -19.82 16.50
CA HIS A 193 7.53 -19.52 15.61
C HIS A 193 8.39 -20.76 15.32
N THR A 194 7.77 -21.84 14.84
CA THR A 194 8.45 -23.13 14.63
C THR A 194 8.27 -23.71 13.23
N GLY A 195 9.24 -24.54 12.81
CA GLY A 195 9.22 -25.22 11.52
C GLY A 195 9.19 -24.25 10.35
N PRO A 196 8.43 -24.55 9.27
CA PRO A 196 8.32 -23.68 8.11
C PRO A 196 7.86 -22.23 8.41
N HIS A 197 7.15 -21.99 9.51
CA HIS A 197 6.77 -20.62 9.91
C HIS A 197 8.00 -19.79 10.33
N LEU A 198 8.93 -20.37 11.10
CA LEU A 198 10.18 -19.71 11.45
C LEU A 198 11.03 -19.44 10.22
N GLU A 199 11.14 -20.44 9.33
CA GLU A 199 11.88 -20.28 8.07
C GLU A 199 11.29 -19.15 7.20
N ALA A 200 9.96 -19.00 7.19
CA ALA A 200 9.27 -17.92 6.50
C ALA A 200 9.57 -16.55 7.13
N GLU A 201 9.51 -16.44 8.46
CA GLU A 201 9.84 -15.21 9.19
C GLU A 201 11.28 -14.76 8.93
N GLU A 202 12.25 -15.68 8.98
CA GLU A 202 13.64 -15.39 8.63
C GLU A 202 13.81 -15.04 7.15
N TYR A 203 13.11 -15.74 6.24
CA TYR A 203 13.13 -15.44 4.80
C TYR A 203 12.67 -14.01 4.55
N ILE A 204 11.60 -13.59 5.21
CA ILE A 204 11.02 -12.26 5.11
C ILE A 204 11.96 -11.23 5.73
N ALA A 205 12.50 -11.47 6.92
CA ALA A 205 13.46 -10.58 7.57
C ALA A 205 14.66 -10.26 6.68
N ARG A 206 15.27 -11.31 6.08
CA ARG A 206 16.36 -11.16 5.11
C ARG A 206 15.95 -10.36 3.87
N THR A 207 14.73 -10.53 3.39
CA THR A 207 14.24 -9.87 2.18
C THR A 207 13.91 -8.39 2.41
N PHE A 208 13.44 -8.03 3.61
CA PHE A 208 12.99 -6.69 3.96
C PHE A 208 14.02 -5.88 4.77
N ASN A 209 15.27 -6.38 4.88
CA ASN A 209 16.34 -5.74 5.65
C ASN A 209 15.95 -5.50 7.11
N ALA A 210 15.31 -6.49 7.74
CA ALA A 210 14.97 -6.49 9.14
C ALA A 210 15.84 -7.51 9.90
N GLU A 211 16.01 -7.32 11.21
CA GLU A 211 16.68 -8.31 12.06
C GLU A 211 15.71 -9.41 12.48
N GLN A 212 14.44 -9.07 12.71
CA GLN A 212 13.35 -10.02 12.89
C GLN A 212 12.10 -9.57 12.12
N SER A 213 11.26 -10.51 11.70
CA SER A 213 9.94 -10.21 11.14
C SER A 213 8.84 -11.10 11.72
N TYR A 214 7.67 -10.53 12.01
CA TYR A 214 6.47 -11.25 12.46
C TYR A 214 5.35 -11.16 11.43
N LEU A 215 4.57 -12.23 11.29
CA LEU A 215 3.48 -12.35 10.31
C LEU A 215 2.10 -12.15 10.93
N VAL A 216 1.50 -10.98 10.70
CA VAL A 216 0.21 -10.60 11.30
C VAL A 216 -0.93 -10.88 10.32
N THR A 217 -1.92 -11.66 10.76
CA THR A 217 -3.07 -12.10 9.95
C THR A 217 -4.33 -11.24 10.13
N ASN A 218 -4.23 -10.11 10.83
CA ASN A 218 -5.35 -9.18 11.06
C ASN A 218 -4.99 -7.71 10.73
N GLY A 219 -4.14 -7.54 9.71
CA GLY A 219 -3.75 -6.27 9.12
C GLY A 219 -2.83 -5.42 10.00
N THR A 220 -2.31 -4.34 9.42
CA THR A 220 -1.45 -3.38 10.15
C THR A 220 -2.18 -2.68 11.28
N SER A 221 -3.52 -2.65 11.22
CA SER A 221 -4.34 -2.24 12.36
C SER A 221 -4.01 -3.01 13.64
N THR A 222 -3.66 -4.30 13.52
CA THR A 222 -3.30 -5.17 14.63
C THR A 222 -1.81 -5.11 14.90
N ALA A 223 -0.97 -5.06 13.86
CA ALA A 223 0.48 -4.89 13.99
C ALA A 223 0.85 -3.65 14.84
N ASN A 224 0.19 -2.51 14.60
CA ASN A 224 0.40 -1.29 15.39
C ASN A 224 0.05 -1.48 16.88
N LYS A 225 -0.95 -2.31 17.19
CA LYS A 225 -1.35 -2.60 18.58
C LYS A 225 -0.33 -3.47 19.27
N ILE A 226 0.16 -4.51 18.58
CA ILE A 226 1.20 -5.41 19.09
C ILE A 226 2.45 -4.60 19.46
N VAL A 227 2.96 -3.81 18.52
CA VAL A 227 4.15 -2.95 18.74
C VAL A 227 3.89 -1.93 19.85
N GLY A 228 2.73 -1.28 19.83
CA GLY A 228 2.37 -0.25 20.80
C GLY A 228 2.18 -0.79 22.22
N MET A 229 1.47 -1.90 22.40
CA MET A 229 1.27 -2.52 23.73
C MET A 229 2.58 -3.07 24.31
N TYR A 230 3.48 -3.57 23.47
CA TYR A 230 4.83 -3.94 23.89
C TYR A 230 5.65 -2.71 24.32
N SER A 231 5.60 -1.64 23.54
CA SER A 231 6.50 -0.48 23.69
C SER A 231 6.04 0.57 24.70
N ALA A 232 4.75 0.59 25.06
CA ALA A 232 4.15 1.64 25.88
C ALA A 232 3.40 1.06 27.10
N PRO A 233 4.11 0.87 28.24
CA PRO A 233 3.49 0.42 29.49
C PRO A 233 2.47 1.42 30.04
N ALA A 234 1.56 0.96 30.89
CA ALA A 234 0.58 1.83 31.55
C ALA A 234 1.27 2.96 32.34
N GLY A 235 0.70 4.17 32.26
CA GLY A 235 1.23 5.40 32.86
C GLY A 235 2.38 6.05 32.08
N SER A 236 2.89 5.42 31.01
CA SER A 236 3.96 6.00 30.20
C SER A 236 3.46 7.10 29.25
N THR A 237 4.40 7.88 28.72
CA THR A 237 4.13 8.91 27.71
C THR A 237 4.62 8.45 26.34
N VAL A 238 3.82 8.74 25.31
CA VAL A 238 4.14 8.40 23.93
C VAL A 238 4.07 9.64 23.04
N LEU A 239 5.03 9.76 22.11
CA LEU A 239 4.91 10.69 21.00
C LEU A 239 4.13 10.01 19.88
N ILE A 240 3.11 10.66 19.36
CA ILE A 240 2.28 10.09 18.31
C ILE A 240 2.00 11.13 17.24
N ASP A 241 2.20 10.75 15.98
CA ASP A 241 1.80 11.58 14.85
C ASP A 241 0.31 11.92 14.94
N ARG A 242 -0.05 13.21 14.83
CA ARG A 242 -1.45 13.61 14.74
C ARG A 242 -2.09 13.07 13.46
N ASN A 243 -1.31 12.88 12.41
CA ASN A 243 -1.67 12.13 11.20
C ASN A 243 -1.56 10.61 11.43
N CYS A 244 -2.25 10.10 12.45
CA CYS A 244 -2.25 8.68 12.75
C CYS A 244 -3.46 7.96 12.15
N HIS A 245 -3.24 6.71 11.75
CA HIS A 245 -4.33 5.83 11.36
C HIS A 245 -5.23 5.52 12.59
N LYS A 246 -6.53 5.29 12.35
CA LYS A 246 -7.53 4.96 13.39
C LYS A 246 -7.12 3.82 14.34
N SER A 247 -6.26 2.89 13.89
CA SER A 247 -5.76 1.82 14.75
C SER A 247 -4.90 2.32 15.91
N LEU A 248 -4.19 3.43 15.74
CA LEU A 248 -3.39 4.07 16.78
C LEU A 248 -4.29 4.84 17.75
N CYS A 249 -5.38 5.48 17.29
CA CYS A 249 -6.43 5.96 18.19
C CYS A 249 -7.00 4.81 19.03
N HIS A 250 -7.26 3.65 18.43
CA HIS A 250 -7.72 2.48 19.20
C HIS A 250 -6.66 1.99 20.19
N LEU A 251 -5.36 2.04 19.86
CA LEU A 251 -4.29 1.76 20.81
C LEU A 251 -4.36 2.70 22.02
N LEU A 252 -4.48 4.02 21.78
CA LEU A 252 -4.62 5.01 22.86
C LEU A 252 -5.89 4.80 23.72
N MET A 253 -6.96 4.23 23.17
CA MET A 253 -8.17 3.91 23.92
C MET A 253 -8.01 2.64 24.76
N MET A 254 -7.25 1.66 24.28
CA MET A 254 -7.03 0.38 24.97
C MET A 254 -5.95 0.48 26.05
N SER A 255 -4.90 1.26 25.83
CA SER A 255 -3.75 1.39 26.72
C SER A 255 -3.84 2.65 27.56
N ASP A 256 -3.62 2.53 28.87
CA ASP A 256 -3.60 3.68 29.80
C ASP A 256 -2.29 4.45 29.66
N ILE A 257 -2.16 5.26 28.60
CA ILE A 257 -0.96 6.02 28.26
C ILE A 257 -1.28 7.49 27.96
N VAL A 258 -0.30 8.37 28.12
CA VAL A 258 -0.44 9.82 27.90
C VAL A 258 0.12 10.17 26.52
N PRO A 259 -0.73 10.55 25.53
CA PRO A 259 -0.25 10.94 24.21
C PRO A 259 0.22 12.39 24.18
N ILE A 260 1.37 12.63 23.55
CA ILE A 260 1.81 13.95 23.09
C ILE A 260 1.83 13.91 21.55
N TYR A 261 1.05 14.79 20.92
CA TYR A 261 0.89 14.78 19.46
C TYR A 261 2.02 15.53 18.76
N LEU A 262 2.65 14.89 17.77
CA LEU A 262 3.53 15.55 16.78
C LEU A 262 2.66 16.23 15.73
N ARG A 263 3.00 17.48 15.36
CA ARG A 263 2.14 18.31 14.51
C ARG A 263 2.66 18.36 13.08
N PRO A 264 1.99 17.72 12.10
CA PRO A 264 2.37 17.81 10.69
C PRO A 264 2.01 19.18 10.09
N LEU A 265 2.73 19.58 9.04
CA LEU A 265 2.36 20.70 8.19
C LEU A 265 1.17 20.36 7.29
N ARG A 266 0.60 21.36 6.63
CA ARG A 266 -0.46 21.23 5.62
C ARG A 266 -0.35 22.34 4.59
N ASN A 267 -0.70 22.05 3.34
CA ASN A 267 -0.84 23.07 2.28
C ASN A 267 -2.32 23.44 2.05
N ALA A 268 -2.57 24.44 1.20
CA ALA A 268 -3.92 24.92 0.94
C ALA A 268 -4.86 23.87 0.31
N TYR A 269 -4.32 22.89 -0.44
CA TYR A 269 -5.09 21.76 -0.97
C TYR A 269 -5.59 20.79 0.12
N GLY A 270 -5.11 20.96 1.36
CA GLY A 270 -5.38 20.03 2.45
C GLY A 270 -4.50 18.80 2.46
N ILE A 271 -3.47 18.75 1.61
CA ILE A 271 -2.46 17.68 1.63
C ILE A 271 -1.62 17.86 2.90
N LEU A 272 -1.40 16.77 3.62
CA LEU A 272 -0.55 16.79 4.81
C LEU A 272 0.91 16.72 4.41
N GLY A 273 1.67 17.66 4.97
CA GLY A 273 3.13 17.71 4.94
C GLY A 273 3.75 16.79 5.98
N GLY A 274 5.06 16.91 6.14
CA GLY A 274 5.78 16.28 7.23
C GLY A 274 5.61 17.00 8.56
N ILE A 275 5.94 16.30 9.64
CA ILE A 275 6.24 16.87 10.95
C ILE A 275 7.55 17.65 10.83
N PRO A 276 7.59 18.97 11.13
CA PRO A 276 8.82 19.77 11.07
C PRO A 276 9.96 19.23 11.94
N GLN A 277 11.20 19.43 11.53
CA GLN A 277 12.42 19.02 12.25
C GLN A 277 12.43 19.49 13.71
N ARG A 278 11.97 20.73 13.96
CA ARG A 278 11.84 21.31 15.31
C ARG A 278 10.97 20.49 16.28
N GLU A 279 10.05 19.66 15.78
CA GLU A 279 9.19 18.83 16.62
C GLU A 279 9.95 17.63 17.22
N PHE A 280 11.07 17.23 16.60
CA PHE A 280 11.89 16.10 17.04
C PHE A 280 13.02 16.52 18.00
N THR A 281 13.21 17.81 18.24
CA THR A 281 14.28 18.30 19.11
C THR A 281 13.96 18.08 20.59
N ARG A 282 15.02 17.89 21.38
CA ARG A 282 14.91 17.65 22.83
C ARG A 282 14.17 18.79 23.54
N GLU A 283 14.44 20.03 23.14
CA GLU A 283 13.87 21.24 23.73
C GLU A 283 12.35 21.30 23.50
N SER A 284 11.89 21.02 22.28
CA SER A 284 10.48 21.02 21.92
C SER A 284 9.70 19.94 22.70
N ILE A 285 10.27 18.73 22.76
CA ILE A 285 9.66 17.61 23.48
C ILE A 285 9.62 17.92 24.98
N ALA A 286 10.71 18.44 25.56
CA ALA A 286 10.76 18.78 26.98
C ALA A 286 9.71 19.83 27.37
N ALA A 287 9.50 20.85 26.53
CA ALA A 287 8.45 21.86 26.75
C ALA A 287 7.05 21.22 26.77
N ARG A 288 6.75 20.35 25.80
CA ARG A 288 5.45 19.65 25.75
C ARG A 288 5.22 18.71 26.92
N VAL A 289 6.27 18.02 27.37
CA VAL A 289 6.20 17.16 28.57
C VAL A 289 5.87 18.00 29.81
N GLN A 290 6.44 19.20 29.94
CA GLN A 290 6.15 20.10 31.07
C GLN A 290 4.71 20.65 31.03
N GLU A 291 4.18 20.89 29.85
CA GLU A 291 2.81 21.41 29.64
C GLU A 291 1.73 20.33 29.75
N THR A 292 2.09 19.05 29.59
CA THR A 292 1.13 17.93 29.56
C THR A 292 0.98 17.29 30.95
N PRO A 293 -0.22 17.29 31.56
CA PRO A 293 -0.43 16.68 32.86
C PRO A 293 -0.07 15.19 32.87
N ASN A 294 0.63 14.75 33.93
CA ASN A 294 1.09 13.37 34.13
C ASN A 294 2.07 12.85 33.07
N ALA A 295 2.56 13.70 32.17
CA ALA A 295 3.55 13.28 31.19
C ALA A 295 4.93 13.08 31.83
N THR A 296 5.64 12.09 31.29
CA THR A 296 7.05 11.80 31.54
C THR A 296 7.81 11.88 30.22
N TRP A 297 9.12 11.69 30.24
CA TRP A 297 9.87 11.61 28.97
C TRP A 297 9.32 10.47 28.11
N PRO A 298 9.06 10.67 26.79
CA PRO A 298 8.45 9.66 25.96
C PRO A 298 9.29 8.38 25.88
N VAL A 299 8.64 7.23 26.05
CA VAL A 299 9.29 5.90 25.94
C VAL A 299 9.15 5.32 24.54
N HIS A 300 8.13 5.77 23.80
CA HIS A 300 7.80 5.30 22.46
C HIS A 300 7.36 6.46 21.57
N ALA A 301 7.77 6.43 20.30
CA ALA A 301 7.35 7.40 19.29
C ALA A 301 6.78 6.68 18.06
N VAL A 302 5.62 7.12 17.59
CA VAL A 302 4.97 6.58 16.38
C VAL A 302 4.87 7.67 15.31
N ILE A 303 5.42 7.41 14.13
CA ILE A 303 5.48 8.33 13.00
C ILE A 303 4.92 7.64 11.76
N THR A 304 3.99 8.26 11.05
CA THR A 304 3.45 7.70 9.80
C THR A 304 4.41 8.01 8.65
N ASN A 305 5.07 7.00 8.06
CA ASN A 305 6.02 7.21 6.97
C ASN A 305 5.81 6.19 5.84
N SER A 306 5.47 6.58 4.61
CA SER A 306 5.19 7.94 4.15
C SER A 306 3.86 8.48 4.67
N THR A 307 3.61 9.78 4.48
CA THR A 307 2.24 10.30 4.50
C THR A 307 1.40 9.63 3.41
N TYR A 308 0.07 9.77 3.50
CA TYR A 308 -0.87 9.16 2.55
C TYR A 308 -0.60 9.60 1.10
N ASP A 309 -0.38 10.90 0.89
CA ASP A 309 -0.13 11.50 -0.42
C ASP A 309 1.33 11.32 -0.91
N GLY A 310 2.15 10.55 -0.19
CA GLY A 310 3.46 10.11 -0.67
C GLY A 310 4.66 10.95 -0.23
N LEU A 311 4.58 11.66 0.90
CA LEU A 311 5.76 12.34 1.45
C LEU A 311 6.52 11.42 2.41
N LEU A 312 7.74 11.08 2.03
CA LEU A 312 8.69 10.30 2.80
C LEU A 312 9.56 11.22 3.66
N TYR A 313 9.90 10.79 4.86
CA TYR A 313 10.84 11.50 5.74
C TYR A 313 12.29 11.13 5.47
N ASN A 314 13.22 12.04 5.80
CA ASN A 314 14.61 11.70 6.10
C ASN A 314 14.64 10.91 7.42
N THR A 315 14.62 9.58 7.32
CA THR A 315 14.58 8.73 8.51
C THR A 315 15.91 8.67 9.23
N ASP A 316 17.02 8.95 8.55
CA ASP A 316 18.35 9.02 9.18
C ASP A 316 18.42 10.21 10.14
N TYR A 317 17.89 11.37 9.74
CA TYR A 317 17.70 12.52 10.63
C TYR A 317 16.88 12.13 11.87
N ILE A 318 15.70 11.51 11.69
CA ILE A 318 14.82 11.14 12.81
C ILE A 318 15.53 10.14 13.75
N LYS A 319 16.17 9.11 13.20
CA LYS A 319 16.92 8.10 13.96
C LYS A 319 18.06 8.72 14.77
N GLN A 320 18.71 9.77 14.27
CA GLN A 320 19.82 10.45 14.94
C GLN A 320 19.31 11.45 16.00
N THR A 321 18.32 12.27 15.65
CA THR A 321 17.88 13.42 16.46
C THR A 321 16.86 13.06 17.52
N LEU A 322 15.92 12.15 17.25
CA LEU A 322 14.82 11.86 18.19
C LEU A 322 15.31 10.99 19.36
N GLU A 323 15.46 11.58 20.54
CA GLU A 323 15.97 10.92 21.74
C GLU A 323 14.91 10.06 22.47
N VAL A 324 14.34 9.09 21.76
CA VAL A 324 13.37 8.11 22.27
C VAL A 324 13.91 6.70 22.01
N PRO A 325 13.87 5.77 23.01
CA PRO A 325 14.46 4.44 22.87
C PRO A 325 13.68 3.51 21.93
N SER A 326 12.39 3.75 21.70
CA SER A 326 11.56 2.95 20.80
C SER A 326 10.90 3.83 19.75
N ILE A 327 11.22 3.63 18.47
CA ILE A 327 10.67 4.41 17.34
C ILE A 327 9.96 3.47 16.39
N HIS A 328 8.67 3.72 16.16
CA HIS A 328 7.83 2.95 15.25
C HIS A 328 7.43 3.83 14.06
N PHE A 329 7.84 3.39 12.88
CA PHE A 329 7.32 3.92 11.61
C PHE A 329 6.11 3.08 11.17
N ASP A 330 4.93 3.70 11.12
CA ASP A 330 3.76 3.12 10.46
C ASP A 330 3.97 3.23 8.95
N SER A 331 4.58 2.18 8.39
CA SER A 331 4.98 2.05 6.99
C SER A 331 3.96 1.33 6.13
N ALA A 332 2.68 1.38 6.50
CA ALA A 332 1.61 0.67 5.80
C ALA A 332 1.54 1.00 4.29
N TRP A 333 1.92 2.22 3.91
CA TRP A 333 1.86 2.74 2.54
C TRP A 333 3.16 2.61 1.74
N VAL A 334 4.24 2.08 2.32
CA VAL A 334 5.54 2.00 1.65
C VAL A 334 6.25 0.66 1.85
N PRO A 335 5.57 -0.50 1.69
CA PRO A 335 6.16 -1.82 1.91
C PRO A 335 7.22 -2.23 0.87
N TYR A 336 7.56 -1.35 -0.07
CA TYR A 336 8.46 -1.61 -1.20
C TYR A 336 9.81 -0.89 -1.10
N THR A 337 10.05 -0.11 -0.04
CA THR A 337 11.20 0.80 0.07
C THR A 337 12.54 0.09 -0.01
N ASN A 338 12.64 -1.16 0.46
CA ASN A 338 13.89 -1.92 0.43
C ASN A 338 14.34 -2.36 -0.99
N PHE A 339 13.48 -2.21 -2.01
CA PHE A 339 13.69 -2.84 -3.33
C PHE A 339 14.06 -1.84 -4.44
N HIS A 340 14.23 -0.55 -4.12
CA HIS A 340 14.73 0.45 -5.07
C HIS A 340 15.60 1.49 -4.36
N PRO A 341 16.81 1.82 -4.87
CA PRO A 341 17.75 2.75 -4.22
C PRO A 341 17.24 4.17 -3.96
N ILE A 342 16.20 4.64 -4.66
CA ILE A 342 15.66 5.99 -4.47
C ILE A 342 15.08 6.18 -3.06
N TYR A 343 14.76 5.09 -2.36
CA TYR A 343 14.18 5.07 -1.03
C TYR A 343 15.23 4.92 0.09
N ASP A 344 16.53 4.81 -0.24
CA ASP A 344 17.59 4.73 0.77
C ASP A 344 17.58 5.99 1.66
N GLY A 345 17.76 5.81 2.97
CA GLY A 345 17.64 6.84 4.01
C GLY A 345 16.20 7.29 4.32
N LYS A 346 15.19 6.75 3.61
CA LYS A 346 13.79 7.22 3.66
C LYS A 346 12.81 6.21 4.26
N SER A 347 13.32 5.08 4.77
CA SER A 347 12.53 4.06 5.48
C SER A 347 13.15 3.71 6.84
N GLY A 348 12.31 3.29 7.78
CA GLY A 348 12.71 2.86 9.11
C GLY A 348 13.71 1.70 9.08
N MET A 349 13.56 0.74 8.16
CA MET A 349 14.49 -0.37 7.98
C MET A 349 15.75 -0.01 7.19
N SER A 350 15.85 1.19 6.58
CA SER A 350 17.07 1.61 5.88
C SER A 350 18.26 1.77 6.84
N GLY A 351 19.45 1.40 6.38
CA GLY A 351 20.69 1.47 7.14
C GLY A 351 20.84 0.36 8.21
N GLU A 352 21.79 0.61 9.11
CA GLU A 352 22.19 -0.29 10.18
C GLU A 352 21.41 -0.04 11.48
N ARG A 353 21.58 -0.94 12.45
CA ARG A 353 21.04 -0.79 13.80
C ARG A 353 21.49 0.53 14.45
N VAL A 354 20.57 1.20 15.15
CA VAL A 354 20.84 2.43 15.91
C VAL A 354 21.10 2.08 17.39
N PRO A 355 22.30 2.34 17.95
CA PRO A 355 22.62 1.98 19.34
C PRO A 355 21.64 2.59 20.35
N GLY A 356 21.17 1.77 21.29
CA GLY A 356 20.25 2.19 22.34
C GLY A 356 18.82 2.47 21.88
N LYS A 357 18.49 2.16 20.62
CA LYS A 357 17.13 2.27 20.07
C LYS A 357 16.68 0.97 19.43
N VAL A 358 15.38 0.74 19.47
CA VAL A 358 14.70 -0.28 18.65
C VAL A 358 13.80 0.44 17.64
N ILE A 359 13.94 0.05 16.38
CA ILE A 359 13.18 0.61 15.26
C ILE A 359 12.18 -0.44 14.77
N TYR A 360 10.92 -0.04 14.65
CA TYR A 360 9.86 -0.86 14.08
C TYR A 360 9.38 -0.29 12.75
N GLU A 361 9.08 -1.17 11.81
CA GLU A 361 8.15 -0.87 10.72
C GLU A 361 6.95 -1.80 10.78
N THR A 362 5.77 -1.24 10.60
CA THR A 362 4.56 -2.04 10.35
C THR A 362 4.07 -1.81 8.94
N GLN A 363 3.94 -2.88 8.16
CA GLN A 363 3.67 -2.80 6.72
C GLN A 363 2.40 -3.56 6.36
N SER A 364 1.51 -2.93 5.59
CA SER A 364 0.34 -3.60 5.02
C SER A 364 0.74 -4.22 3.68
N THR A 365 1.19 -5.48 3.72
CA THR A 365 1.63 -6.21 2.53
C THR A 365 0.56 -6.20 1.43
N HIS A 366 -0.72 -6.28 1.81
CA HIS A 366 -1.84 -6.31 0.87
C HIS A 366 -2.21 -4.96 0.22
N LYS A 367 -1.59 -3.83 0.63
CA LYS A 367 -1.90 -2.52 0.04
C LYS A 367 -1.17 -2.32 -1.28
N LEU A 368 0.17 -2.33 -1.23
CA LEU A 368 1.02 -1.96 -2.36
C LEU A 368 1.96 -3.06 -2.83
N LEU A 369 1.95 -4.22 -2.17
CA LEU A 369 2.50 -5.48 -2.68
C LEU A 369 1.35 -6.44 -3.06
N ALA A 370 1.68 -7.70 -3.33
CA ALA A 370 0.72 -8.72 -3.73
C ALA A 370 0.51 -9.75 -2.60
N ALA A 371 -0.42 -9.49 -1.69
CA ALA A 371 -0.82 -10.41 -0.63
C ALA A 371 -2.34 -10.31 -0.36
N PHE A 372 -2.93 -11.31 0.29
CA PHE A 372 -4.35 -11.27 0.65
C PHE A 372 -4.63 -10.19 1.69
N SER A 373 -5.83 -9.60 1.65
CA SER A 373 -6.29 -8.67 2.69
C SER A 373 -6.05 -9.23 4.09
N GLN A 374 -5.76 -8.33 5.04
CA GLN A 374 -5.30 -8.65 6.40
C GLN A 374 -3.85 -9.13 6.53
N ALA A 375 -3.15 -9.45 5.44
CA ALA A 375 -1.69 -9.69 5.48
C ALA A 375 -0.94 -8.43 5.93
N SER A 376 -0.14 -8.53 6.99
CA SER A 376 0.70 -7.46 7.50
C SER A 376 1.98 -8.01 8.11
N MET A 377 3.05 -7.25 8.02
CA MET A 377 4.34 -7.60 8.62
C MET A 377 4.70 -6.59 9.71
N ILE A 378 5.36 -7.07 10.77
CA ILE A 378 6.12 -6.24 11.70
C ILE A 378 7.60 -6.54 11.43
N HIS A 379 8.39 -5.51 11.17
CA HIS A 379 9.84 -5.61 11.02
C HIS A 379 10.51 -4.92 12.21
N ILE A 380 11.52 -5.57 12.78
CA ILE A 380 12.25 -5.08 13.96
C ILE A 380 13.73 -4.95 13.62
N LYS A 381 14.34 -3.84 14.01
CA LYS A 381 15.79 -3.60 13.95
C LYS A 381 16.27 -2.98 15.26
N GLY A 382 17.02 -3.74 16.05
CA GLY A 382 17.40 -3.41 17.41
C GLY A 382 17.05 -4.51 18.41
N ASP A 383 17.50 -4.35 19.65
CA ASP A 383 17.27 -5.32 20.72
C ASP A 383 15.85 -5.18 21.30
N TYR A 384 15.22 -6.32 21.54
CA TYR A 384 13.91 -6.44 22.19
C TYR A 384 13.85 -7.76 22.97
N ASP A 385 13.02 -7.82 24.00
CA ASP A 385 12.72 -9.07 24.70
C ASP A 385 11.71 -9.91 23.90
N GLU A 386 12.22 -10.94 23.24
CA GLU A 386 11.43 -11.82 22.35
C GLU A 386 10.28 -12.50 23.08
N SER A 387 10.49 -12.94 24.32
CA SER A 387 9.43 -13.59 25.11
C SER A 387 8.25 -12.64 25.37
N THR A 388 8.51 -11.43 25.84
CA THR A 388 7.45 -10.44 26.11
C THR A 388 6.82 -9.94 24.82
N PHE A 389 7.60 -9.79 23.74
CA PHE A 389 7.05 -9.41 22.44
C PHE A 389 6.13 -10.49 21.88
N ASN A 390 6.49 -11.76 22.03
CA ASN A 390 5.62 -12.86 21.59
C ASN A 390 4.31 -12.91 22.40
N GLU A 391 4.33 -12.61 23.70
CA GLU A 391 3.09 -12.45 24.48
C GLU A 391 2.20 -11.32 23.91
N ALA A 392 2.79 -10.17 23.57
CA ALA A 392 2.07 -9.07 22.93
C ALA A 392 1.51 -9.46 21.54
N TYR A 393 2.26 -10.25 20.78
CA TYR A 393 1.85 -10.79 19.50
C TYR A 393 0.67 -11.78 19.64
N MET A 394 0.75 -12.73 20.58
CA MET A 394 -0.30 -13.72 20.84
C MET A 394 -1.58 -13.10 21.43
N MET A 395 -1.48 -12.03 22.22
CA MET A 395 -2.65 -11.28 22.73
C MET A 395 -3.58 -10.79 21.61
N HIS A 396 -3.05 -10.60 20.41
CA HIS A 396 -3.78 -10.06 19.27
C HIS A 396 -3.90 -11.01 18.07
N THR A 397 -3.29 -12.19 18.14
CA THR A 397 -3.29 -13.16 17.06
C THR A 397 -4.22 -14.31 17.39
N THR A 398 -5.11 -14.66 16.46
CA THR A 398 -6.01 -15.81 16.64
C THR A 398 -5.21 -17.11 16.77
N THR A 399 -5.67 -18.04 17.62
CA THR A 399 -5.09 -19.38 17.75
C THR A 399 -5.37 -20.29 16.55
N SER A 400 -6.14 -19.81 15.57
CA SER A 400 -6.42 -20.48 14.29
C SER A 400 -6.21 -19.50 13.13
N PRO A 401 -4.94 -19.19 12.79
CA PRO A 401 -4.62 -18.27 11.70
C PRO A 401 -4.99 -18.88 10.35
N HIS A 402 -5.34 -18.04 9.38
CA HIS A 402 -5.65 -18.50 8.01
C HIS A 402 -4.35 -18.68 7.20
N TYR A 403 -4.00 -19.93 6.90
CA TYR A 403 -2.71 -20.29 6.28
C TYR A 403 -2.53 -19.70 4.89
N GLY A 404 -3.63 -19.47 4.15
CA GLY A 404 -3.56 -18.74 2.88
C GLY A 404 -3.08 -17.29 3.03
N ILE A 405 -3.42 -16.61 4.14
CA ILE A 405 -2.95 -15.24 4.40
C ILE A 405 -1.45 -15.27 4.73
N VAL A 406 -1.03 -16.22 5.58
CA VAL A 406 0.37 -16.44 5.94
C VAL A 406 1.23 -16.73 4.71
N ALA A 407 0.83 -17.70 3.89
CA ALA A 407 1.53 -18.05 2.65
C ALA A 407 1.57 -16.88 1.66
N SER A 408 0.54 -16.03 1.60
CA SER A 408 0.54 -14.85 0.73
C SER A 408 1.59 -13.80 1.14
N MET A 409 1.88 -13.65 2.44
CA MET A 409 2.93 -12.76 2.95
C MET A 409 4.32 -13.25 2.54
N GLU A 410 4.58 -14.53 2.74
CA GLU A 410 5.84 -15.15 2.34
C GLU A 410 6.03 -15.14 0.82
N THR A 411 4.96 -15.40 0.07
CA THR A 411 4.98 -15.32 -1.40
C THR A 411 5.23 -13.88 -1.88
N ALA A 412 4.66 -12.86 -1.21
CA ALA A 412 4.95 -11.46 -1.52
C ALA A 412 6.43 -11.13 -1.34
N ALA A 413 7.07 -11.66 -0.28
CA ALA A 413 8.51 -11.53 -0.10
C ALA A 413 9.29 -12.25 -1.22
N ALA A 414 8.88 -13.47 -1.58
CA ALA A 414 9.52 -14.21 -2.67
C ALA A 414 9.43 -13.50 -4.03
N MET A 415 8.31 -12.82 -4.31
CA MET A 415 8.15 -11.99 -5.52
C MET A 415 9.13 -10.82 -5.58
N LEU A 416 9.56 -10.31 -4.42
CA LEU A 416 10.43 -9.14 -4.30
C LEU A 416 11.91 -9.48 -4.11
N ARG A 417 12.24 -10.77 -3.94
CA ARG A 417 13.61 -11.22 -3.76
C ARG A 417 14.37 -11.23 -5.10
N GLY A 418 15.62 -10.78 -5.07
CA GLY A 418 16.54 -10.83 -6.22
C GLY A 418 16.22 -9.82 -7.32
N ASN A 419 16.71 -10.10 -8.53
CA ASN A 419 16.53 -9.23 -9.70
C ASN A 419 15.05 -9.06 -10.13
N PRO A 420 14.20 -10.12 -10.11
CA PRO A 420 12.80 -9.97 -10.48
C PRO A 420 12.05 -8.94 -9.63
N GLY A 421 12.31 -8.92 -8.32
CA GLY A 421 11.69 -7.98 -7.39
C GLY A 421 12.07 -6.52 -7.65
N ARG A 422 13.37 -6.26 -7.81
CA ARG A 422 13.88 -4.93 -8.21
C ARG A 422 13.22 -4.46 -9.50
N ARG A 423 13.12 -5.35 -10.50
CA ARG A 423 12.48 -5.05 -11.78
C ARG A 423 10.99 -4.73 -11.64
N LEU A 424 10.26 -5.41 -10.76
CA LEU A 424 8.85 -5.10 -10.48
C LEU A 424 8.67 -3.67 -9.97
N ILE A 425 9.49 -3.25 -8.99
CA ILE A 425 9.41 -1.91 -8.41
C ILE A 425 9.91 -0.85 -9.40
N ASN A 426 11.06 -1.06 -10.06
CA ASN A 426 11.59 -0.14 -11.07
C ASN A 426 10.54 0.17 -12.15
N ARG A 427 9.84 -0.84 -12.66
CA ARG A 427 8.81 -0.62 -13.67
C ARG A 427 7.60 0.15 -13.14
N SER A 428 7.28 0.00 -11.86
CA SER A 428 6.22 0.78 -11.21
C SER A 428 6.60 2.25 -11.19
N VAL A 429 7.84 2.53 -10.78
CA VAL A 429 8.44 3.87 -10.76
C VAL A 429 8.51 4.48 -12.16
N GLU A 430 9.01 3.74 -13.15
CA GLU A 430 9.08 4.17 -14.56
C GLU A 430 7.68 4.48 -15.12
N ARG A 431 6.68 3.64 -14.83
CA ARG A 431 5.30 3.88 -15.28
C ARG A 431 4.71 5.12 -14.63
N ALA A 432 4.95 5.33 -13.35
CA ALA A 432 4.50 6.54 -12.65
C ALA A 432 5.15 7.79 -13.25
N LEU A 433 6.47 7.77 -13.48
CA LEU A 433 7.19 8.86 -14.12
C LEU A 433 6.66 9.15 -15.54
N HIS A 434 6.48 8.11 -16.34
CA HIS A 434 5.93 8.25 -17.69
C HIS A 434 4.52 8.85 -17.66
N PHE A 435 3.64 8.36 -16.78
CA PHE A 435 2.30 8.92 -16.63
C PHE A 435 2.35 10.39 -16.22
N ARG A 436 3.25 10.76 -15.29
CA ARG A 436 3.42 12.15 -14.87
C ARG A 436 3.79 13.07 -16.03
N ARG A 437 4.75 12.66 -16.85
CA ARG A 437 5.16 13.37 -18.06
C ARG A 437 4.05 13.49 -19.08
N GLU A 438 3.27 12.43 -19.28
CA GLU A 438 2.16 12.46 -20.23
C GLU A 438 1.07 13.45 -19.82
N VAL A 439 0.75 13.57 -18.52
CA VAL A 439 -0.21 14.58 -18.06
C VAL A 439 0.33 15.99 -18.26
N GLN A 440 1.62 16.24 -17.97
CA GLN A 440 2.25 17.54 -18.22
C GLN A 440 2.30 17.89 -19.71
N ARG A 441 2.70 16.95 -20.57
CA ARG A 441 2.67 17.11 -22.03
C ARG A 441 1.26 17.44 -22.54
N LEU A 442 0.24 16.71 -22.07
CA LEU A 442 -1.15 16.99 -22.45
C LEU A 442 -1.65 18.33 -21.90
N ARG A 443 -1.16 18.78 -20.75
CA ARG A 443 -1.47 20.11 -20.22
C ARG A 443 -0.90 21.21 -21.12
N GLU A 444 0.36 21.08 -21.54
CA GLU A 444 1.02 22.03 -22.46
C GLU A 444 0.41 22.05 -23.86
N GLU A 445 -0.01 20.89 -24.38
CA GLU A 445 -0.61 20.75 -25.71
C GLU A 445 -2.11 21.08 -25.76
N SER A 446 -2.78 21.21 -24.61
CA SER A 446 -4.21 21.52 -24.56
C SER A 446 -4.46 23.02 -24.76
N ASP A 447 -5.43 23.36 -25.61
CA ASP A 447 -5.78 24.77 -25.95
C ASP A 447 -6.40 25.56 -24.77
N SER A 448 -6.78 24.91 -23.68
CA SER A 448 -7.46 25.50 -22.52
C SER A 448 -7.12 24.76 -21.23
N TRP A 449 -7.97 24.80 -20.20
CA TRP A 449 -7.72 24.12 -18.93
C TRP A 449 -7.41 22.62 -19.11
N PHE A 450 -6.46 22.10 -18.34
CA PHE A 450 -6.22 20.68 -18.19
C PHE A 450 -5.91 20.36 -16.73
N PHE A 451 -5.82 19.08 -16.41
CA PHE A 451 -5.34 18.63 -15.11
C PHE A 451 -3.88 19.02 -14.90
N ASP A 452 -3.47 19.18 -13.64
CA ASP A 452 -2.06 19.28 -13.26
C ASP A 452 -1.61 18.07 -12.45
N ILE A 453 -0.33 18.00 -12.15
CA ILE A 453 0.21 17.09 -11.15
C ILE A 453 0.92 17.88 -10.07
N TRP A 454 0.66 17.49 -8.82
CA TRP A 454 1.39 17.98 -7.67
C TRP A 454 2.79 17.34 -7.61
N GLN A 455 3.79 18.05 -8.14
CA GLN A 455 5.19 17.64 -8.27
C GLN A 455 6.09 18.85 -8.58
N PRO A 456 7.43 18.71 -8.55
CA PRO A 456 8.33 19.72 -9.10
C PRO A 456 8.07 19.99 -10.59
N GLU A 457 8.44 21.19 -11.04
CA GLU A 457 8.27 21.60 -12.45
C GLU A 457 9.03 20.66 -13.41
N GLU A 458 10.27 20.31 -13.07
CA GLU A 458 11.13 19.44 -13.88
C GLU A 458 11.30 18.06 -13.21
N ILE A 459 10.99 16.99 -13.95
CA ILE A 459 11.09 15.59 -13.49
C ILE A 459 11.83 14.71 -14.52
N ASP A 460 13.11 14.99 -14.75
CA ASP A 460 13.97 14.32 -15.76
C ASP A 460 14.36 12.88 -15.42
N GLU A 461 14.43 12.56 -14.13
CA GLU A 461 14.73 11.22 -13.66
C GLU A 461 13.81 10.84 -12.51
N ALA A 462 13.56 9.54 -12.37
CA ALA A 462 12.81 9.02 -11.24
C ALA A 462 13.68 9.07 -9.99
N GLN A 463 13.27 9.89 -9.03
CA GLN A 463 13.85 9.98 -7.70
C GLN A 463 12.76 10.34 -6.70
N CYS A 464 13.01 10.11 -5.41
CA CYS A 464 12.16 10.74 -4.40
C CYS A 464 12.53 12.23 -4.35
N TRP A 465 11.75 13.09 -5.03
CA TRP A 465 12.11 14.50 -5.21
C TRP A 465 12.06 15.24 -3.88
N PRO A 466 13.14 15.92 -3.45
CA PRO A 466 13.16 16.67 -2.21
C PRO A 466 12.18 17.85 -2.29
N LEU A 467 11.56 18.20 -1.17
CA LEU A 467 10.78 19.42 -1.02
C LEU A 467 11.72 20.53 -0.55
N ASP A 468 12.09 21.45 -1.45
CA ASP A 468 12.99 22.56 -1.15
C ASP A 468 12.21 23.79 -0.65
N PRO A 469 12.61 24.45 0.45
CA PRO A 469 11.94 25.68 0.91
C PRO A 469 11.87 26.81 -0.11
N ASP A 470 12.73 26.81 -1.13
CA ASP A 470 12.74 27.82 -2.19
C ASP A 470 11.69 27.53 -3.29
N ASP A 471 11.10 26.33 -3.30
CA ASP A 471 10.09 25.90 -4.26
C ASP A 471 8.65 26.23 -3.82
N ASN A 472 7.78 26.61 -4.76
CA ASN A 472 6.37 26.91 -4.46
C ASN A 472 5.41 25.75 -4.75
N TRP A 473 5.78 24.79 -5.61
CA TRP A 473 4.87 23.75 -6.12
C TRP A 473 4.18 22.93 -5.01
N HIS A 474 4.89 22.70 -3.90
CA HIS A 474 4.36 21.89 -2.81
C HIS A 474 3.41 22.64 -1.86
N GLY A 475 3.46 23.98 -1.83
CA GLY A 475 2.53 24.81 -1.07
C GLY A 475 2.65 24.78 0.47
N PHE A 476 3.75 24.29 1.05
CA PHE A 476 3.97 24.23 2.50
C PHE A 476 4.60 25.49 3.13
N GLY A 477 4.99 26.49 2.33
CA GLY A 477 5.70 27.66 2.81
C GLY A 477 7.12 27.32 3.29
N GLN A 478 7.51 27.79 4.48
CA GLN A 478 8.84 27.51 5.06
C GLN A 478 8.93 26.06 5.56
N THR A 479 9.26 25.13 4.65
CA THR A 479 9.59 23.74 4.97
C THR A 479 11.06 23.58 5.35
N ASP A 480 11.40 22.52 6.05
CA ASP A 480 12.80 22.18 6.34
C ASP A 480 13.48 21.58 5.09
N ARG A 481 14.71 22.01 4.81
CA ARG A 481 15.53 21.45 3.72
C ARG A 481 16.02 20.05 4.10
N ASP A 482 16.19 19.17 3.10
CA ASP A 482 16.69 17.79 3.28
C ASP A 482 15.86 16.94 4.24
N HIS A 483 14.54 17.20 4.28
CA HIS A 483 13.64 16.60 5.27
C HIS A 483 12.54 15.73 4.67
N MET A 484 11.84 16.23 3.65
CA MET A 484 10.72 15.53 3.03
C MET A 484 11.00 15.25 1.55
N TYR A 485 10.49 14.13 1.06
CA TYR A 485 10.65 13.70 -0.34
C TYR A 485 9.35 13.17 -0.92
N LEU A 486 9.02 13.54 -2.15
CA LEU A 486 7.85 13.05 -2.88
C LEU A 486 8.14 11.69 -3.53
N ASP A 487 7.37 10.67 -3.16
CA ASP A 487 7.41 9.33 -3.76
C ASP A 487 6.83 9.33 -5.19
N PRO A 488 7.60 8.91 -6.21
CA PRO A 488 7.15 8.89 -7.60
C PRO A 488 5.82 8.18 -7.84
N ILE A 489 5.56 7.07 -7.13
CA ILE A 489 4.41 6.21 -7.41
C ILE A 489 3.10 6.71 -6.80
N LYS A 490 3.14 7.80 -6.01
CA LYS A 490 1.99 8.44 -5.37
C LYS A 490 1.60 9.67 -6.19
N VAL A 491 0.78 9.45 -7.21
CA VAL A 491 0.46 10.48 -8.21
C VAL A 491 -0.78 11.26 -7.78
N THR A 492 -0.57 12.51 -7.37
CA THR A 492 -1.64 13.44 -7.01
C THR A 492 -1.94 14.35 -8.20
N ILE A 493 -3.10 14.17 -8.81
CA ILE A 493 -3.62 15.02 -9.89
C ILE A 493 -4.36 16.21 -9.26
N LEU A 494 -4.12 17.42 -9.77
CA LEU A 494 -4.83 18.63 -9.36
C LEU A 494 -5.88 19.03 -10.41
N THR A 495 -7.00 19.53 -9.93
CA THR A 495 -8.08 20.09 -10.76
C THR A 495 -8.11 21.62 -10.65
N PRO A 496 -8.61 22.36 -11.66
CA PRO A 496 -8.69 23.82 -11.59
C PRO A 496 -9.55 24.31 -10.42
N GLY A 497 -9.23 25.50 -9.89
CA GLY A 497 -10.00 26.15 -8.82
C GLY A 497 -9.17 26.71 -7.67
N MET A 498 -7.87 26.43 -7.65
CA MET A 498 -6.90 27.03 -6.73
C MET A 498 -5.62 27.37 -7.48
N ASN A 499 -5.04 28.53 -7.20
CA ASN A 499 -3.74 28.91 -7.74
C ASN A 499 -2.58 28.37 -6.89
N GLU A 500 -1.35 28.56 -7.35
CA GLU A 500 -0.11 28.09 -6.69
C GLU A 500 0.06 28.64 -5.27
N LEU A 501 -0.49 29.82 -4.98
CA LEU A 501 -0.44 30.45 -3.65
C LEU A 501 -1.55 29.94 -2.71
N GLY A 502 -2.39 29.01 -3.18
CA GLY A 502 -3.48 28.44 -2.41
C GLY A 502 -4.73 29.33 -2.33
N ALA A 503 -4.82 30.38 -3.15
CA ALA A 503 -6.03 31.19 -3.24
C ALA A 503 -7.03 30.57 -4.24
N LEU A 504 -8.31 30.62 -3.89
CA LEU A 504 -9.38 30.16 -4.78
C LEU A 504 -9.50 31.06 -6.01
N GLU A 505 -9.65 30.43 -7.17
CA GLU A 505 -9.91 31.12 -8.44
C GLU A 505 -11.41 31.41 -8.61
N GLU A 506 -11.78 32.16 -9.66
CA GLU A 506 -13.19 32.47 -9.95
C GLU A 506 -13.93 31.27 -10.58
N GLU A 507 -13.20 30.48 -11.37
CA GLU A 507 -13.68 29.25 -11.99
C GLU A 507 -12.94 28.04 -11.40
N GLY A 508 -13.64 26.92 -11.25
CA GLY A 508 -13.02 25.71 -10.73
C GLY A 508 -13.86 24.46 -10.97
N ILE A 509 -13.18 23.33 -10.95
CA ILE A 509 -13.76 22.00 -11.16
C ILE A 509 -13.43 21.18 -9.91
N PRO A 510 -14.36 21.04 -8.97
CA PRO A 510 -14.14 20.26 -7.76
C PRO A 510 -13.79 18.80 -8.08
N ALA A 511 -12.77 18.26 -7.43
CA ALA A 511 -12.25 16.93 -7.71
C ALA A 511 -13.28 15.81 -7.47
N ALA A 512 -14.23 16.01 -6.54
CA ALA A 512 -15.35 15.10 -6.32
C ALA A 512 -16.17 14.82 -7.59
N LEU A 513 -16.31 15.81 -8.48
CA LEU A 513 -17.02 15.64 -9.75
C LEU A 513 -16.26 14.72 -10.71
N VAL A 514 -14.94 14.89 -10.76
CA VAL A 514 -14.05 14.05 -11.58
C VAL A 514 -14.02 12.63 -11.03
N ALA A 515 -13.98 12.46 -9.71
CA ALA A 515 -14.03 11.16 -9.05
C ALA A 515 -15.30 10.38 -9.44
N LYS A 516 -16.50 11.00 -9.36
CA LYS A 516 -17.75 10.37 -9.82
C LYS A 516 -17.70 9.98 -11.30
N TYR A 517 -17.11 10.81 -12.16
CA TYR A 517 -17.00 10.48 -13.58
C TYR A 517 -16.04 9.32 -13.87
N LEU A 518 -14.98 9.19 -13.08
CA LEU A 518 -14.05 8.06 -13.17
C LEU A 518 -14.69 6.78 -12.64
N ASP A 519 -15.50 6.85 -11.60
CA ASP A 519 -16.24 5.71 -11.05
C ASP A 519 -17.23 5.10 -12.05
N GLU A 520 -17.94 5.94 -12.82
CA GLU A 520 -18.79 5.53 -13.97
C GLU A 520 -18.04 4.73 -15.05
N ARG A 521 -16.70 4.75 -15.03
CA ARG A 521 -15.80 4.00 -15.92
C ARG A 521 -15.06 2.88 -15.21
N GLY A 522 -15.42 2.58 -13.96
CA GLY A 522 -14.77 1.57 -13.14
C GLY A 522 -13.34 1.97 -12.71
N ILE A 523 -13.04 3.26 -12.63
CA ILE A 523 -11.76 3.78 -12.15
C ILE A 523 -11.95 4.35 -10.75
N VAL A 524 -11.45 3.63 -9.75
CA VAL A 524 -11.52 4.04 -8.35
C VAL A 524 -10.41 5.03 -8.03
N VAL A 525 -10.77 6.14 -7.40
CA VAL A 525 -9.82 7.13 -6.86
C VAL A 525 -9.50 6.76 -5.42
N GLU A 526 -8.22 6.73 -5.05
CA GLU A 526 -7.80 6.32 -3.71
C GLU A 526 -8.18 7.36 -2.64
N LYS A 527 -7.95 8.63 -2.94
CA LYS A 527 -8.29 9.76 -2.08
C LYS A 527 -8.69 10.96 -2.93
N THR A 528 -9.78 11.60 -2.53
CA THR A 528 -10.29 12.82 -3.15
C THR A 528 -10.32 13.92 -2.10
N GLY A 529 -9.65 15.04 -2.37
CA GLY A 529 -9.84 16.28 -1.61
C GLY A 529 -10.65 17.30 -2.42
N PRO A 530 -10.62 18.59 -2.06
CA PRO A 530 -11.38 19.62 -2.78
C PRO A 530 -10.99 19.75 -4.26
N TYR A 531 -9.69 19.77 -4.55
CA TYR A 531 -9.13 19.97 -5.90
C TYR A 531 -7.98 19.00 -6.22
N ASN A 532 -7.94 17.85 -5.55
CA ASN A 532 -6.90 16.84 -5.78
C ASN A 532 -7.44 15.40 -5.74
N LEU A 533 -6.85 14.54 -6.57
CA LEU A 533 -7.15 13.11 -6.70
C LEU A 533 -5.84 12.32 -6.59
N LEU A 534 -5.79 11.35 -5.68
CA LEU A 534 -4.62 10.47 -5.52
C LEU A 534 -4.82 9.15 -6.27
N PHE A 535 -3.79 8.75 -7.02
CA PHE A 535 -3.68 7.46 -7.67
C PHE A 535 -2.39 6.75 -7.27
N LEU A 536 -2.51 5.47 -6.94
CA LEU A 536 -1.39 4.63 -6.51
C LEU A 536 -0.88 3.78 -7.67
N PHE A 537 0.34 4.05 -8.14
CA PHE A 537 1.00 3.27 -9.19
C PHE A 537 1.72 2.06 -8.60
N SER A 538 0.94 1.11 -8.07
CA SER A 538 1.45 -0.15 -7.50
C SER A 538 1.95 -1.13 -8.57
N ILE A 539 2.58 -2.22 -8.15
CA ILE A 539 3.04 -3.30 -9.05
C ILE A 539 1.89 -3.94 -9.85
N GLY A 540 0.64 -3.80 -9.39
CA GLY A 540 -0.56 -4.28 -10.08
C GLY A 540 -1.13 -3.30 -11.13
N ILE A 541 -0.59 -2.08 -11.21
CA ILE A 541 -0.91 -1.11 -12.26
C ILE A 541 0.00 -1.35 -13.46
N ASP A 542 -0.59 -1.75 -14.59
CA ASP A 542 0.09 -1.95 -15.86
C ASP A 542 -0.09 -0.75 -16.80
N LYS A 543 0.53 -0.82 -17.98
CA LYS A 543 0.39 0.22 -19.03
C LYS A 543 -1.06 0.39 -19.47
N THR A 544 -1.83 -0.70 -19.50
CA THR A 544 -3.25 -0.68 -19.88
C THR A 544 -4.06 0.22 -18.96
N LYS A 545 -3.96 0.02 -17.65
CA LYS A 545 -4.69 0.83 -16.65
C LYS A 545 -4.24 2.29 -16.67
N ALA A 546 -2.94 2.55 -16.79
CA ALA A 546 -2.41 3.92 -16.88
C ALA A 546 -2.97 4.66 -18.11
N MET A 547 -3.01 4.01 -19.28
CA MET A 547 -3.61 4.59 -20.49
C MET A 547 -5.13 4.76 -20.37
N SER A 548 -5.83 3.83 -19.72
CA SER A 548 -7.27 3.97 -19.44
C SER A 548 -7.58 5.16 -18.54
N LEU A 549 -6.75 5.41 -17.51
CA LEU A 549 -6.88 6.60 -16.68
C LEU A 549 -6.63 7.88 -17.48
N LEU A 550 -5.54 7.93 -18.26
CA LEU A 550 -5.23 9.08 -19.12
C LEU A 550 -6.35 9.37 -20.12
N ARG A 551 -6.93 8.30 -20.70
CA ARG A 551 -8.09 8.42 -21.59
C ARG A 551 -9.34 8.90 -20.83
N GLY A 552 -9.56 8.40 -19.62
CA GLY A 552 -10.64 8.86 -18.75
C GLY A 552 -10.58 10.36 -18.46
N LEU A 553 -9.40 10.89 -18.15
CA LEU A 553 -9.17 12.32 -17.91
C LEU A 553 -9.43 13.16 -19.17
N THR A 554 -8.90 12.76 -20.33
CA THR A 554 -9.13 13.48 -21.59
C THR A 554 -10.59 13.43 -22.03
N ASP A 555 -11.28 12.30 -21.83
CA ASP A 555 -12.73 12.21 -22.08
C ASP A 555 -13.55 13.03 -21.09
N PHE A 556 -13.14 13.14 -19.82
CA PHE A 556 -13.78 14.04 -18.85
C PHE A 556 -13.72 15.48 -19.36
N LYS A 557 -12.52 15.96 -19.71
CA LYS A 557 -12.35 17.31 -20.27
C LYS A 557 -13.24 17.53 -21.49
N ARG A 558 -13.22 16.61 -22.45
CA ARG A 558 -14.04 16.70 -23.67
C ARG A 558 -15.53 16.76 -23.35
N ALA A 559 -16.02 15.94 -22.42
CA ALA A 559 -17.42 15.93 -22.00
C ALA A 559 -17.81 17.20 -21.22
N TYR A 560 -16.89 17.71 -20.40
CA TYR A 560 -17.03 18.95 -19.66
C TYR A 560 -17.12 20.16 -20.60
N ASP A 561 -16.23 20.24 -21.59
CA ASP A 561 -16.19 21.34 -22.57
C ASP A 561 -17.41 21.32 -23.51
N LEU A 562 -17.96 20.14 -23.83
CA LEU A 562 -19.25 19.99 -24.53
C LEU A 562 -20.47 20.32 -23.65
N ASN A 563 -20.25 20.59 -22.37
CA ASN A 563 -21.26 20.90 -21.36
C ASN A 563 -22.43 19.89 -21.37
N LEU A 564 -22.12 18.59 -21.33
CA LEU A 564 -23.14 17.54 -21.36
C LEU A 564 -24.11 17.65 -20.16
N ARG A 565 -25.33 17.10 -20.32
CA ARG A 565 -26.29 16.98 -19.22
C ARG A 565 -25.76 16.00 -18.17
N VAL A 566 -26.01 16.27 -16.89
CA VAL A 566 -25.65 15.35 -15.78
C VAL A 566 -26.21 13.95 -16.06
N LYS A 567 -27.47 13.86 -16.48
CA LYS A 567 -28.11 12.61 -16.92
C LYS A 567 -27.30 11.75 -17.90
N ASN A 568 -26.56 12.38 -18.82
CA ASN A 568 -25.82 11.67 -19.86
C ASN A 568 -24.35 11.43 -19.47
N MET A 569 -23.79 12.27 -18.60
CA MET A 569 -22.38 12.23 -18.21
C MET A 569 -22.14 11.43 -16.92
N LEU A 570 -23.09 11.50 -15.99
CA LEU A 570 -23.11 10.89 -14.66
C LEU A 570 -24.51 10.27 -14.40
N PRO A 571 -24.87 9.18 -15.11
CA PRO A 571 -26.18 8.54 -14.96
C PRO A 571 -26.47 8.03 -13.55
N ASP A 572 -25.46 7.56 -12.80
CA ASP A 572 -25.66 7.06 -11.43
C ASP A 572 -25.98 8.21 -10.47
N LEU A 573 -25.25 9.33 -10.58
CA LEU A 573 -25.58 10.56 -9.83
C LEU A 573 -26.98 11.08 -10.18
N TYR A 574 -27.36 11.03 -11.45
CA TYR A 574 -28.72 11.40 -11.87
C TYR A 574 -29.78 10.47 -11.26
N ALA A 575 -29.47 9.19 -11.04
CA ALA A 575 -30.39 8.24 -10.44
C ALA A 575 -30.64 8.50 -8.94
N GLU A 576 -29.71 9.18 -8.24
CA GLU A 576 -29.87 9.57 -6.85
C GLU A 576 -31.01 10.59 -6.66
N ASP A 577 -31.08 11.61 -7.51
CA ASP A 577 -32.21 12.55 -7.56
C ASP A 577 -32.50 13.02 -9.01
N PRO A 578 -33.36 12.29 -9.75
CA PRO A 578 -33.70 12.62 -11.13
C PRO A 578 -34.40 13.97 -11.32
N ASP A 579 -35.10 14.47 -10.28
CA ASP A 579 -35.84 15.71 -10.35
C ASP A 579 -34.91 16.91 -10.18
N PHE A 580 -33.97 16.83 -9.23
CA PHE A 580 -32.93 17.83 -9.02
C PHE A 580 -31.99 17.94 -10.23
N TYR A 581 -31.52 16.82 -10.76
CA TYR A 581 -30.56 16.79 -11.88
C TYR A 581 -31.17 16.85 -13.28
N ARG A 582 -32.51 16.93 -13.40
CA ARG A 582 -33.28 16.79 -14.67
C ARG A 582 -32.73 17.59 -15.85
N ASN A 583 -32.45 18.87 -15.60
CA ASN A 583 -32.02 19.82 -16.63
C ASN A 583 -30.60 20.36 -16.40
N MET A 584 -29.94 19.91 -15.34
CA MET A 584 -28.61 20.39 -14.97
C MET A 584 -27.56 19.90 -15.96
N ARG A 585 -26.62 20.77 -16.31
CA ARG A 585 -25.44 20.40 -17.09
C ARG A 585 -24.20 20.38 -16.20
N ILE A 586 -23.16 19.72 -16.69
CA ILE A 586 -21.95 19.46 -15.90
C ILE A 586 -21.22 20.75 -15.47
N GLN A 587 -21.19 21.78 -16.32
CA GLN A 587 -20.56 23.06 -15.97
C GLN A 587 -21.38 23.82 -14.90
N ASP A 588 -22.71 23.73 -14.96
CA ASP A 588 -23.59 24.33 -13.94
C ASP A 588 -23.37 23.69 -12.57
N LEU A 589 -23.21 22.36 -12.55
CA LEU A 589 -22.92 21.59 -11.34
C LEU A 589 -21.54 21.93 -10.78
N ALA A 590 -20.50 21.93 -11.62
CA ALA A 590 -19.14 22.29 -11.20
C ALA A 590 -19.07 23.70 -10.63
N ALA A 591 -19.62 24.69 -11.33
CA ALA A 591 -19.68 26.08 -10.87
C ALA A 591 -20.53 26.21 -9.60
N GLY A 592 -21.60 25.42 -9.47
CA GLY A 592 -22.46 25.38 -8.29
C GLY A 592 -21.73 24.93 -7.02
N ILE A 593 -20.95 23.85 -7.12
CA ILE A 593 -20.15 23.32 -6.01
C ILE A 593 -18.93 24.23 -5.74
N HIS A 594 -18.25 24.72 -6.79
CA HIS A 594 -17.13 25.65 -6.64
C HIS A 594 -17.54 26.94 -5.93
N ARG A 595 -18.70 27.54 -6.28
CA ARG A 595 -19.23 28.72 -5.57
C ARG A 595 -19.48 28.46 -4.09
N LEU A 596 -19.92 27.27 -3.71
CA LEU A 596 -20.05 26.91 -2.29
C LEU A 596 -18.68 26.91 -1.59
N ILE A 597 -17.70 26.25 -2.20
CA ILE A 597 -16.32 26.19 -1.69
C ILE A 597 -15.77 27.62 -1.50
N CYS A 598 -16.02 28.53 -2.44
CA CYS A 598 -15.62 29.94 -2.35
C CYS A 598 -16.43 30.75 -1.33
N GLN A 599 -17.75 30.54 -1.24
CA GLN A 599 -18.61 31.22 -0.26
C GLN A 599 -18.18 30.94 1.18
N HIS A 600 -17.68 29.73 1.43
CA HIS A 600 -17.26 29.30 2.75
C HIS A 600 -15.75 29.42 3.00
N ASP A 601 -14.93 29.80 2.00
CA ASP A 601 -13.46 29.83 2.10
C ASP A 601 -12.90 28.51 2.69
N LEU A 602 -13.38 27.37 2.15
CA LEU A 602 -13.11 26.03 2.69
C LEU A 602 -11.61 25.74 2.88
N PRO A 603 -10.70 26.05 1.94
CA PRO A 603 -9.26 25.80 2.11
C PRO A 603 -8.70 26.49 3.35
N ARG A 604 -9.07 27.76 3.58
CA ARG A 604 -8.59 28.53 4.72
C ARG A 604 -9.20 28.06 6.04
N LEU A 605 -10.49 27.72 6.05
CA LEU A 605 -11.14 27.13 7.22
C LEU A 605 -10.49 25.78 7.59
N MET A 606 -10.25 24.93 6.59
CA MET A 606 -9.55 23.66 6.78
C MET A 606 -8.15 23.88 7.36
N GLN A 607 -7.37 24.81 6.81
CA GLN A 607 -6.04 25.11 7.34
C GLN A 607 -6.11 25.53 8.82
N ARG A 608 -6.97 26.51 9.15
CA ARG A 608 -7.14 26.99 10.53
C ARG A 608 -7.62 25.90 11.49
N ALA A 609 -8.50 25.01 11.04
CA ALA A 609 -9.03 23.93 11.87
C ALA A 609 -7.96 22.93 12.30
N PHE A 610 -6.93 22.70 11.48
CA PHE A 610 -5.84 21.78 11.78
C PHE A 610 -4.59 22.46 12.38
N ASP A 611 -4.48 23.80 12.31
CA ASP A 611 -3.40 24.56 12.96
C ASP A 611 -3.55 24.61 14.50
N VAL A 612 -4.77 24.42 15.00
CA VAL A 612 -5.09 24.38 16.43
C VAL A 612 -5.43 22.95 16.85
N LEU A 613 -5.05 22.58 18.07
CA LEU A 613 -5.47 21.31 18.66
C LEU A 613 -6.60 21.56 19.67
N PRO A 614 -7.66 20.75 19.67
CA PRO A 614 -8.59 20.66 20.79
C PRO A 614 -7.86 20.39 22.11
N GLU A 615 -8.44 20.83 23.23
CA GLU A 615 -7.82 20.67 24.55
C GLU A 615 -8.05 19.24 25.08
N MET A 616 -7.00 18.49 25.38
CA MET A 616 -7.11 17.14 25.95
C MET A 616 -7.48 17.20 27.44
N LYS A 617 -8.77 16.97 27.75
CA LYS A 617 -9.28 16.95 29.14
C LYS A 617 -9.11 15.59 29.80
N LEU A 618 -9.24 14.53 29.01
CA LEU A 618 -9.03 13.15 29.40
C LEU A 618 -8.14 12.49 28.35
N THR A 619 -7.33 11.50 28.75
CA THR A 619 -6.70 10.64 27.75
C THR A 619 -7.77 9.86 26.98
N PRO A 620 -7.50 9.40 25.74
CA PRO A 620 -8.46 8.57 25.01
C PRO A 620 -8.87 7.31 25.79
N HIS A 621 -7.95 6.74 26.58
CA HIS A 621 -8.25 5.63 27.48
C HIS A 621 -9.29 6.01 28.54
N GLN A 622 -9.06 7.09 29.28
CA GLN A 622 -9.97 7.56 30.33
C GLN A 622 -11.36 7.87 29.77
N MET A 623 -11.43 8.55 28.61
CA MET A 623 -12.71 8.82 27.95
C MET A 623 -13.40 7.51 27.52
N PHE A 624 -12.66 6.54 27.01
CA PHE A 624 -13.22 5.24 26.67
C PHE A 624 -13.77 4.49 27.91
N GLN A 625 -13.11 4.59 29.06
CA GLN A 625 -13.64 4.05 30.33
C GLN A 625 -14.97 4.70 30.71
N GLU A 626 -15.12 6.02 30.54
CA GLU A 626 -16.40 6.71 30.76
C GLU A 626 -17.49 6.26 29.78
N GLN A 627 -17.12 6.00 28.52
CA GLN A 627 -18.04 5.47 27.53
C GLN A 627 -18.53 4.05 27.91
N VAL A 628 -17.64 3.18 28.38
CA VAL A 628 -18.00 1.82 28.84
C VAL A 628 -18.92 1.87 30.07
N ARG A 629 -18.75 2.86 30.95
CA ARG A 629 -19.64 3.10 32.11
C ARG A 629 -21.02 3.63 31.71
N GLY A 630 -21.23 4.05 30.46
CA GLY A 630 -22.47 4.68 30.01
C GLY A 630 -22.59 6.17 30.40
N ASN A 631 -21.48 6.82 30.73
CA ASN A 631 -21.43 8.24 31.12
C ASN A 631 -21.36 9.17 29.91
N VAL A 632 -21.97 8.78 28.80
CA VAL A 632 -22.01 9.55 27.55
C VAL A 632 -23.45 9.91 27.18
N GLU A 633 -23.60 11.05 26.52
CA GLU A 633 -24.84 11.50 25.90
C GLU A 633 -24.58 11.90 24.45
N THR A 634 -25.65 12.24 23.73
CA THR A 634 -25.57 12.71 22.35
C THR A 634 -26.03 14.16 22.32
N CYS A 635 -25.33 15.01 21.58
CA CYS A 635 -25.75 16.37 21.29
C CYS A 635 -25.62 16.68 19.80
N GLU A 636 -26.23 17.80 19.40
CA GLU A 636 -26.04 18.35 18.07
C GLU A 636 -24.59 18.84 17.90
N LEU A 637 -24.08 18.75 16.68
CA LEU A 637 -22.69 19.08 16.35
C LEU A 637 -22.36 20.55 16.67
N ASP A 638 -23.31 21.46 16.47
CA ASP A 638 -23.19 22.89 16.78
C ASP A 638 -23.07 23.20 18.28
N GLN A 639 -23.40 22.24 19.15
CA GLN A 639 -23.30 22.34 20.61
C GLN A 639 -22.02 21.72 21.18
N LEU A 640 -21.03 21.40 20.33
CA LEU A 640 -19.82 20.67 20.73
C LEU A 640 -18.82 21.52 21.53
N VAL A 641 -18.89 22.86 21.43
CA VAL A 641 -18.00 23.76 22.20
C VAL A 641 -18.22 23.55 23.70
N GLY A 642 -17.13 23.36 24.43
CA GLY A 642 -17.14 23.13 25.88
C GLY A 642 -17.53 21.71 26.30
N LYS A 643 -17.77 20.79 25.34
CA LYS A 643 -18.07 19.38 25.62
C LYS A 643 -16.89 18.47 25.26
N VAL A 644 -16.68 17.43 26.06
CA VAL A 644 -15.62 16.43 25.82
C VAL A 644 -16.14 15.40 24.83
N ALA A 645 -15.48 15.27 23.68
CA ALA A 645 -15.83 14.30 22.65
C ALA A 645 -15.57 12.86 23.14
N ALA A 646 -16.56 11.99 22.98
CA ALA A 646 -16.43 10.58 23.36
C ALA A 646 -15.81 9.71 22.25
N ASN A 647 -16.01 10.12 20.99
CA ASN A 647 -15.51 9.44 19.82
C ASN A 647 -14.48 10.32 19.09
N MET A 648 -13.63 9.67 18.29
CA MET A 648 -12.82 10.37 17.30
C MET A 648 -13.75 10.99 16.23
N ILE A 649 -13.50 12.25 15.87
CA ILE A 649 -14.16 12.94 14.76
C ILE A 649 -13.15 13.06 13.62
N LEU A 650 -13.47 12.43 12.48
CA LEU A 650 -12.59 12.34 11.30
C LEU A 650 -13.40 12.74 10.05
N PRO A 651 -13.26 13.98 9.58
CA PRO A 651 -13.94 14.48 8.38
C PRO A 651 -13.23 14.10 7.08
N TYR A 652 -14.00 13.88 6.01
CA TYR A 652 -13.52 13.80 4.63
C TYR A 652 -14.09 14.96 3.80
N PRO A 653 -13.23 15.84 3.24
CA PRO A 653 -11.77 15.93 3.42
C PRO A 653 -11.35 16.44 4.82
N PRO A 654 -10.07 16.31 5.23
CA PRO A 654 -8.96 15.69 4.50
C PRO A 654 -8.72 14.21 4.83
N GLY A 655 -9.56 13.58 5.67
CA GLY A 655 -9.42 12.18 6.05
C GLY A 655 -8.41 11.91 7.16
N VAL A 656 -8.21 12.90 8.06
CA VAL A 656 -7.27 12.82 9.20
C VAL A 656 -8.01 13.15 10.50
N PRO A 657 -7.68 12.50 11.64
CA PRO A 657 -8.33 12.78 12.91
C PRO A 657 -8.27 14.26 13.27
N LEU A 658 -9.44 14.88 13.40
CA LEU A 658 -9.55 16.29 13.79
C LEU A 658 -9.71 16.41 15.31
N VAL A 659 -10.59 15.59 15.89
CA VAL A 659 -10.81 15.49 17.35
C VAL A 659 -10.61 14.06 17.80
N MET A 660 -9.86 13.86 18.90
CA MET A 660 -9.66 12.57 19.54
C MET A 660 -10.62 12.38 20.73
N PRO A 661 -10.94 11.13 21.12
CA PRO A 661 -11.67 10.88 22.36
C PRO A 661 -10.98 11.54 23.56
N GLY A 662 -11.75 12.23 24.40
CA GLY A 662 -11.24 12.93 25.58
C GLY A 662 -10.82 14.38 25.35
N GLU A 663 -10.84 14.83 24.10
CA GLU A 663 -10.60 16.24 23.76
C GLU A 663 -11.87 17.09 23.79
N MET A 664 -11.69 18.38 24.04
CA MET A 664 -12.75 19.39 24.09
C MET A 664 -12.43 20.52 23.12
N ILE A 665 -13.41 20.89 22.29
CA ILE A 665 -13.34 22.13 21.50
C ILE A 665 -13.62 23.30 22.44
N THR A 666 -12.71 24.26 22.47
CA THR A 666 -12.80 25.51 23.24
C THR A 666 -13.01 26.70 22.30
N GLU A 667 -13.21 27.91 22.82
CA GLU A 667 -13.27 29.11 21.97
C GLU A 667 -11.94 29.35 21.23
N GLU A 668 -10.80 28.95 21.80
CA GLU A 668 -9.49 29.03 21.15
C GLU A 668 -9.36 28.07 19.96
N SER A 669 -10.05 26.93 20.00
CA SER A 669 -10.07 25.91 18.95
C SER A 669 -11.36 25.92 18.12
N ARG A 670 -12.16 26.99 18.19
CA ARG A 670 -13.47 27.08 17.52
C ARG A 670 -13.43 26.87 16.01
N ALA A 671 -12.32 27.18 15.36
CA ALA A 671 -12.09 26.90 13.94
C ALA A 671 -12.34 25.42 13.57
N VAL A 672 -12.11 24.50 14.50
CA VAL A 672 -12.41 23.07 14.36
C VAL A 672 -13.90 22.84 14.11
N LEU A 673 -14.76 23.45 14.94
CA LEU A 673 -16.21 23.33 14.79
C LEU A 673 -16.70 24.05 13.53
N ASP A 674 -16.19 25.26 13.26
CA ASP A 674 -16.59 26.03 12.09
C ASP A 674 -16.32 25.26 10.79
N PHE A 675 -15.20 24.53 10.72
CA PHE A 675 -14.89 23.65 9.59
C PHE A 675 -15.88 22.48 9.48
N LEU A 676 -16.22 21.81 10.59
CA LEU A 676 -17.19 20.71 10.57
C LEU A 676 -18.59 21.16 10.15
N LEU A 677 -19.07 22.29 10.69
CA LEU A 677 -20.37 22.86 10.33
C LEU A 677 -20.42 23.30 8.87
N MET A 678 -19.32 23.84 8.37
CA MET A 678 -19.18 24.21 6.97
C MET A 678 -19.28 22.97 6.07
N LEU A 679 -18.61 21.87 6.41
CA LEU A 679 -18.75 20.62 5.66
C LEU A 679 -20.22 20.19 5.64
N CYS A 680 -20.91 20.14 6.79
CA CYS A 680 -22.34 19.80 6.84
C CYS A 680 -23.19 20.68 5.89
N SER A 681 -22.96 21.99 5.89
CA SER A 681 -23.67 22.93 5.02
C SER A 681 -23.43 22.69 3.51
N ILE A 682 -22.25 22.21 3.13
CA ILE A 682 -21.96 21.88 1.73
C ILE A 682 -22.72 20.61 1.31
N GLY A 683 -22.70 19.58 2.16
CA GLY A 683 -23.29 18.28 1.87
C GLY A 683 -24.82 18.29 1.74
N GLU A 684 -25.50 19.27 2.34
CA GLU A 684 -26.96 19.41 2.25
C GLU A 684 -27.45 19.90 0.87
N ARG A 685 -26.59 20.54 0.06
CA ARG A 685 -27.05 21.31 -1.11
C ARG A 685 -27.07 20.52 -2.42
N TYR A 686 -26.27 19.46 -2.55
CA TYR A 686 -26.15 18.66 -3.77
C TYR A 686 -26.23 17.17 -3.44
N PRO A 687 -27.34 16.48 -3.79
CA PRO A 687 -27.48 15.03 -3.58
C PRO A 687 -26.31 14.26 -4.22
N GLY A 688 -25.70 13.33 -3.50
CA GLY A 688 -24.51 12.59 -3.92
C GLY A 688 -23.18 13.23 -3.57
N PHE A 689 -23.19 14.42 -2.98
CA PHE A 689 -22.01 15.09 -2.44
C PHE A 689 -22.15 15.28 -0.92
N GLU A 690 -22.81 14.33 -0.25
CA GLU A 690 -23.04 14.38 1.18
C GLU A 690 -21.74 14.41 1.97
N THR A 691 -21.82 15.02 3.15
CA THR A 691 -20.69 15.18 4.04
C THR A 691 -20.41 13.89 4.79
N ASP A 692 -19.21 13.36 4.60
CA ASP A 692 -18.71 12.18 5.30
C ASP A 692 -17.83 12.59 6.50
N ILE A 693 -18.41 12.51 7.70
CA ILE A 693 -17.71 12.75 8.96
C ILE A 693 -17.87 11.52 9.83
N HIS A 694 -16.82 10.71 9.90
CA HIS A 694 -16.76 9.61 10.86
C HIS A 694 -16.79 10.17 12.28
N GLY A 695 -17.68 9.61 13.11
CA GLY A 695 -17.89 10.06 14.50
C GLY A 695 -19.12 10.97 14.67
N ALA A 696 -19.66 11.50 13.56
CA ALA A 696 -20.96 12.18 13.53
C ALA A 696 -22.02 11.29 12.85
N LYS A 697 -23.27 11.40 13.29
CA LYS A 697 -24.41 10.66 12.72
C LYS A 697 -25.44 11.66 12.19
N LEU A 698 -25.75 11.58 10.90
CA LEU A 698 -26.84 12.33 10.28
C LEU A 698 -28.20 11.75 10.71
N THR A 699 -29.14 12.61 11.10
CA THR A 699 -30.54 12.25 11.40
C THR A 699 -31.45 12.42 10.20
N GLU A 700 -32.67 11.89 10.28
CA GLU A 700 -33.69 12.06 9.23
C GLU A 700 -34.09 13.54 9.04
N GLU A 701 -33.94 14.37 10.07
CA GLU A 701 -34.18 15.82 10.03
C GLU A 701 -32.98 16.63 9.49
N GLY A 702 -31.93 15.97 9.01
CA GLY A 702 -30.75 16.62 8.44
C GLY A 702 -29.76 17.17 9.45
N ARG A 703 -29.85 16.79 10.74
CA ARG A 703 -28.92 17.26 11.78
C ARG A 703 -27.81 16.25 12.04
N TYR A 704 -26.61 16.74 12.35
CA TYR A 704 -25.48 15.91 12.75
C TYR A 704 -25.41 15.78 14.27
N LEU A 705 -25.39 14.55 14.76
CA LEU A 705 -25.28 14.20 16.17
C LEU A 705 -23.91 13.61 16.50
N VAL A 706 -23.34 14.00 17.64
CA VAL A 706 -22.06 13.51 18.14
C VAL A 706 -22.18 13.03 19.59
N LYS A 707 -21.35 12.06 19.99
CA LYS A 707 -21.30 11.56 21.37
C LYS A 707 -20.31 12.33 22.21
N VAL A 708 -20.72 12.70 23.41
CA VAL A 708 -19.96 13.51 24.37
C VAL A 708 -20.08 12.96 25.78
N LEU A 709 -19.13 13.30 26.66
CA LEU A 709 -19.21 13.00 28.09
C LEU A 709 -20.39 13.75 28.74
N LYS A 710 -21.17 13.07 29.59
CA LYS A 710 -22.22 13.71 30.39
C LYS A 710 -21.62 14.73 31.36
N ALA A 711 -22.30 15.86 31.55
CA ALA A 711 -21.97 16.76 32.64
C ALA A 711 -22.15 16.04 33.99
N PRO A 712 -21.31 16.31 35.00
CA PRO A 712 -21.52 15.79 36.36
C PRO A 712 -22.93 16.17 36.83
N GLN A 713 -23.72 15.19 37.29
CA GLN A 713 -24.98 15.52 37.95
C GLN A 713 -24.66 16.24 39.28
N PRO A 714 -25.26 17.41 39.54
CA PRO A 714 -24.96 18.22 40.72
C PRO A 714 -25.33 17.55 42.05
#